data_AF-A0A4P5VRZ3-F1
#
_entry.id   AF-A0A4P5VRZ3-F1
#
_cell.length_a   1.000
_cell.length_b   1.000
_cell.length_c   1.000
_cell.angle_alpha   90.00
_cell.angle_beta   90.00
_cell.angle_gamma   90.00
#
_symmetry.space_group_name_H-M   'P 1'
#
loop_
_entity.id
_entity.type
_entity.pdbx_description
1 polymer ?
#
loop_
_entity_poly.entity_id
_entity_poly.type
_entity_poly.pdbx_seq_one_letter_code
_entity_poly.pdbx_strand_id
1 'polypeptide(L)'
;MSVLNRWSDAEAAAAVAHYGAQGVSEPLALRTYSARLLGADPDLVLHGGGNTSVKTTVTGLLGEAIPVLCVKGSGWDLGTIEPPGHPAVRLEPLRALRALNSLSDEAMVAAQRNNLIDPAAPNPSVEALLHAFLPHTFVDHTHSSALLALADQPDAAAVCRQVFGERVVLVPYVMPGFALAQSCVDLYEAAAERAAASGVELEGMVLLKHGLFSFGSTAKQSYERMIELVRLAEQHLATGNRLSQPAAVPERPAPAAALLPRLRGALGRAASAAGARSHWLLDLRATPLARAVVDDGRLADWARRGVATPDHVIRTKAHPLVLPAAPAAGDAAALEAWSASLAMALTAYAANYQASFSRQNDRVGGIKKPLDSLPRVVAIPGLGLVGIGKSAAEAAVTADIAETWATTLLAAESIGRFEPVGENDTFDMEYWSLEQAKLGKAAEKPLARSVVVVTGGAGAIGAATALAFAAQGADLAVLDLDGEAAAAVARRCGSRALGLACNVTDPLQVQTAFAAVAAHFGGLDIVVSNAGAAWGGRIAELPEADLRASFELNFFAHQHVAQAALALFRLQDTLPCPAGAAGGNASANQAASAGAAGAGEGVSGRLGGQLLFNVSKQALNPGPGFGAYGTSKAALLALVRQYALEEGGAGIRVNAINADRIRSGLLTDTMIRERSAARGLSEADYMGGNLLGSEVRAEDVAEAFVALARLERTTGALLTVDGGNVAAMVR
;
A
#
# COMPACT_ATOMS: atom_id res chain seq x y z
N MET A 1 -11.71 -0.38 22.72
CA MET A 1 -10.65 -0.73 23.69
C MET A 1 -10.18 0.58 24.31
N SER A 2 -9.57 0.57 25.49
CA SER A 2 -9.04 1.80 26.10
C SER A 2 -7.54 1.89 25.85
N VAL A 3 -7.04 3.08 25.57
CA VAL A 3 -5.61 3.36 25.43
C VAL A 3 -4.85 2.96 26.70
N LEU A 4 -3.77 2.20 26.51
CA LEU A 4 -2.94 1.71 27.60
C LEU A 4 -1.72 2.61 27.80
N ASN A 5 -1.38 2.89 29.05
CA ASN A 5 -0.09 3.47 29.38
C ASN A 5 0.98 2.38 29.21
N ARG A 6 1.85 2.53 28.21
CA ARG A 6 2.94 1.59 27.89
C ARG A 6 4.30 2.06 28.38
N TRP A 7 4.37 3.12 29.19
CA TRP A 7 5.63 3.62 29.72
C TRP A 7 6.27 2.61 30.67
N SER A 8 7.56 2.33 30.46
CA SER A 8 8.39 1.51 31.34
C SER A 8 9.65 2.27 31.72
N ASP A 9 9.86 2.50 33.02
CA ASP A 9 11.06 3.18 33.52
C ASP A 9 12.35 2.39 33.18
N ALA A 10 12.26 1.06 33.11
CA ALA A 10 13.38 0.20 32.72
C ALA A 10 13.73 0.35 31.23
N GLU A 11 12.73 0.39 30.35
CA GLU A 11 12.96 0.59 28.91
C GLU A 11 13.42 2.02 28.61
N ALA A 12 12.88 3.02 29.31
CA ALA A 12 13.33 4.41 29.22
C ALA A 12 14.83 4.53 29.59
N ALA A 13 15.25 3.91 30.71
CA ALA A 13 16.64 3.86 31.10
C ALA A 13 17.52 3.12 30.08
N ALA A 14 17.03 2.02 29.50
CA ALA A 14 17.73 1.28 28.45
C ALA A 14 17.89 2.12 27.17
N ALA A 15 16.88 2.90 26.78
CA ALA A 15 16.96 3.82 25.64
C ALA A 15 17.98 4.93 25.88
N VAL A 16 18.01 5.51 27.08
CA VAL A 16 19.03 6.51 27.48
C VAL A 16 20.43 5.92 27.40
N ALA A 17 20.65 4.71 27.91
CA ALA A 17 21.95 4.04 27.82
C ALA A 17 22.35 3.73 26.37
N HIS A 18 21.42 3.20 25.56
CA HIS A 18 21.65 2.82 24.17
C HIS A 18 22.01 4.01 23.28
N TYR A 19 21.24 5.10 23.36
CA TYR A 19 21.49 6.31 22.56
C TYR A 19 22.59 7.18 23.17
N GLY A 20 22.76 7.18 24.49
CA GLY A 20 23.87 7.85 25.16
C GLY A 20 25.24 7.33 24.70
N ALA A 21 25.36 6.01 24.46
CA ALA A 21 26.55 5.41 23.84
C ALA A 21 26.84 5.92 22.41
N GLN A 22 25.86 6.54 21.75
CA GLN A 22 25.97 7.14 20.41
C GLN A 22 26.11 8.68 20.48
N GLY A 23 26.28 9.26 21.67
CA GLY A 23 26.43 10.70 21.87
C GLY A 23 25.11 11.49 21.87
N VAL A 24 23.96 10.82 21.99
CA VAL A 24 22.65 11.46 22.07
C VAL A 24 22.37 11.91 23.50
N SER A 25 21.82 13.12 23.69
CA SER A 25 21.48 13.64 25.01
C SER A 25 20.29 12.87 25.63
N GLU A 26 20.27 12.77 26.97
CA GLU A 26 19.18 12.10 27.70
C GLU A 26 17.77 12.62 27.33
N PRO A 27 17.52 13.95 27.24
CA PRO A 27 16.20 14.44 26.83
C PRO A 27 15.77 13.98 25.44
N LEU A 28 16.71 13.91 24.49
CA LEU A 28 16.43 13.45 23.13
C LEU A 28 16.21 11.93 23.09
N ALA A 29 17.01 11.15 23.82
CA ALA A 29 16.82 9.70 23.96
C ALA A 29 15.45 9.36 24.54
N LEU A 30 15.04 10.05 25.62
CA LEU A 30 13.72 9.90 26.22
C LEU A 30 12.60 10.34 25.28
N ARG A 31 12.81 11.41 24.49
CA ARG A 31 11.84 11.85 23.48
C ARG A 31 11.67 10.81 22.38
N THR A 32 12.75 10.21 21.89
CA THR A 32 12.69 9.13 20.90
C THR A 32 11.94 7.92 21.45
N TYR A 33 12.21 7.52 22.70
CA TYR A 33 11.46 6.44 23.37
C TYR A 33 9.96 6.73 23.44
N SER A 34 9.57 7.88 24.01
CA SER A 34 8.15 8.20 24.20
C SER A 34 7.41 8.49 22.88
N ALA A 35 8.10 9.01 21.87
CA ALA A 35 7.56 9.15 20.52
C ALA A 35 7.16 7.79 19.90
N ARG A 36 8.00 6.76 20.10
CA ARG A 36 7.69 5.39 19.67
C ARG A 36 6.51 4.79 20.40
N LEU A 37 6.37 5.06 21.71
CA LEU A 37 5.20 4.60 22.46
C LEU A 37 3.89 5.16 21.89
N LEU A 38 3.88 6.45 21.50
CA LEU A 38 2.72 7.07 20.86
C LEU A 38 2.48 6.51 19.45
N GLY A 39 3.53 6.40 18.63
CA GLY A 39 3.42 5.91 17.26
C GLY A 39 3.15 4.40 17.12
N ALA A 40 3.42 3.61 18.16
CA ALA A 40 3.10 2.20 18.20
C ALA A 40 1.63 1.92 18.58
N ASP A 41 0.84 2.96 18.86
CA ASP A 41 -0.59 2.84 19.11
C ASP A 41 -1.40 3.54 17.99
N PRO A 42 -2.04 2.77 17.09
CA PRO A 42 -2.78 3.33 15.96
C PRO A 42 -4.02 4.14 16.38
N ASP A 43 -4.51 3.99 17.62
CA ASP A 43 -5.60 4.80 18.17
C ASP A 43 -5.15 6.19 18.63
N LEU A 44 -3.83 6.43 18.69
CA LEU A 44 -3.22 7.74 18.99
C LEU A 44 -2.68 8.41 17.73
N VAL A 45 -1.89 7.69 16.96
CA VAL A 45 -1.23 8.21 15.76
C VAL A 45 -1.30 7.18 14.65
N LEU A 46 -1.84 7.58 13.50
CA LEU A 46 -1.84 6.75 12.30
C LEU A 46 -1.02 7.40 11.19
N HIS A 47 -0.24 6.57 10.48
CA HIS A 47 0.45 6.84 9.20
C HIS A 47 0.96 8.29 9.02
N GLY A 48 2.12 8.59 9.62
CA GLY A 48 2.78 9.89 9.43
C GLY A 48 2.09 11.09 10.09
N GLY A 49 0.94 10.90 10.75
CA GLY A 49 0.28 11.90 11.61
C GLY A 49 1.03 12.15 12.93
N GLY A 50 0.54 13.10 13.72
CA GLY A 50 1.11 13.48 15.02
C GLY A 50 2.52 14.08 14.96
N ASN A 51 2.90 14.82 16.00
CA ASN A 51 4.20 15.45 16.13
C ASN A 51 4.68 15.37 17.58
N THR A 52 5.99 15.26 17.79
CA THR A 52 6.57 15.33 19.14
C THR A 52 7.78 16.23 19.13
N SER A 53 8.03 16.90 20.24
CA SER A 53 9.22 17.73 20.39
C SER A 53 9.79 17.71 21.80
N VAL A 54 11.08 18.00 21.89
CA VAL A 54 11.78 18.33 23.13
C VAL A 54 12.60 19.61 22.95
N LYS A 55 12.52 20.52 23.92
CA LYS A 55 13.42 21.67 24.02
C LYS A 55 14.63 21.27 24.87
N THR A 56 15.83 21.40 24.31
CA THR A 56 17.07 20.97 24.96
C THR A 56 18.24 21.85 24.50
N THR A 57 19.46 21.47 24.85
CA THR A 57 20.69 22.13 24.39
C THR A 57 21.54 21.16 23.58
N VAL A 58 22.22 21.68 22.56
CA VAL A 58 23.27 20.96 21.82
C VAL A 58 24.57 21.75 21.90
N THR A 59 25.69 21.04 21.86
CA THR A 59 27.01 21.67 21.83
C THR A 59 27.36 22.06 20.39
N GLY A 60 27.60 23.34 20.16
CA GLY A 60 28.05 23.86 18.88
C GLY A 60 29.50 23.50 18.58
N LEU A 61 29.95 23.83 17.35
CA LEU A 61 31.29 23.50 16.87
C LEU A 61 32.40 24.13 17.73
N LEU A 62 32.12 25.26 18.38
CA LEU A 62 33.07 25.99 19.23
C LEU A 62 32.87 25.66 20.73
N GLY A 63 32.04 24.67 21.06
CA GLY A 63 31.77 24.24 22.44
C GLY A 63 30.67 25.02 23.15
N GLU A 64 30.00 25.95 22.47
CA GLU A 64 28.91 26.74 23.02
C GLU A 64 27.63 25.90 23.20
N ALA A 65 26.87 26.14 24.27
CA ALA A 65 25.57 25.50 24.46
C ALA A 65 24.49 26.29 23.68
N ILE A 66 23.88 25.64 22.68
CA ILE A 66 22.85 26.24 21.82
C ILE A 66 21.48 25.69 22.24
N PRO A 67 20.54 26.54 22.69
CA PRO A 67 19.16 26.13 22.91
C PRO A 67 18.48 25.73 21.58
N VAL A 68 17.91 24.53 21.54
CA VAL A 68 17.27 23.97 20.35
C VAL A 68 15.91 23.35 20.65
N LEU A 69 15.05 23.36 19.64
CA LEU A 69 13.89 22.49 19.54
C LEU A 69 14.28 21.28 18.68
N CYS A 70 14.24 20.08 19.27
CA CYS A 70 14.28 18.83 18.51
C CYS A 70 12.83 18.38 18.29
N VAL A 71 12.36 18.43 17.04
CA VAL A 71 10.95 18.18 16.68
C VAL A 71 10.88 17.15 15.55
N LYS A 72 9.80 16.36 15.48
CA LYS A 72 9.60 15.37 14.41
C LYS A 72 9.91 15.96 13.02
N GLY A 73 10.75 15.26 12.27
CA GLY A 73 11.07 15.55 10.88
C GLY A 73 9.96 15.08 9.94
N SER A 74 9.71 15.86 8.89
CA SER A 74 8.77 15.51 7.83
C SER A 74 9.16 14.17 7.19
N GLY A 75 8.19 13.27 7.04
CA GLY A 75 8.37 11.94 6.44
C GLY A 75 8.81 10.82 7.40
N TRP A 76 9.04 11.12 8.68
CA TRP A 76 9.33 10.11 9.69
C TRP A 76 8.04 9.59 10.36
N ASP A 77 7.98 8.27 10.51
CA ASP A 77 6.95 7.58 11.29
C ASP A 77 7.33 7.56 12.78
N LEU A 78 6.41 7.97 13.66
CA LEU A 78 6.68 8.04 15.10
C LEU A 78 6.94 6.66 15.72
N GLY A 79 6.30 5.60 15.23
CA GLY A 79 6.45 4.24 15.75
C GLY A 79 7.85 3.67 15.51
N THR A 80 8.56 4.17 14.49
CA THR A 80 9.92 3.76 14.14
C THR A 80 10.94 4.89 14.17
N ILE A 81 10.61 6.05 14.75
CA ILE A 81 11.48 7.23 14.72
C ILE A 81 12.79 6.99 15.47
N GLU A 82 13.89 7.48 14.92
CA GLU A 82 15.24 7.45 15.51
C GLU A 82 15.70 8.88 15.85
N PRO A 83 16.78 9.10 16.65
CA PRO A 83 17.25 10.44 16.98
C PRO A 83 17.46 11.38 15.76
N PRO A 84 17.97 10.94 14.59
CA PRO A 84 18.04 11.77 13.38
C PRO A 84 16.69 12.23 12.82
N GLY A 85 15.60 11.55 13.19
CA GLY A 85 14.23 11.94 12.88
C GLY A 85 13.71 13.12 13.68
N HIS A 86 14.50 13.66 14.63
CA HIS A 86 14.18 14.86 15.40
C HIS A 86 15.14 16.02 15.08
N PRO A 87 15.06 16.64 13.88
CA PRO A 87 15.93 17.75 13.50
C PRO A 87 16.00 18.82 14.60
N ALA A 88 17.22 19.16 15.00
CA ALA A 88 17.49 20.21 15.98
C ALA A 88 17.50 21.57 15.29
N VAL A 89 16.62 22.48 15.74
CA VAL A 89 16.45 23.83 15.21
C VAL A 89 16.71 24.84 16.33
N ARG A 90 17.49 25.89 16.08
CA ARG A 90 17.76 26.95 17.08
C ARG A 90 16.46 27.55 17.61
N LEU A 91 16.27 27.50 18.93
CA LEU A 91 14.98 27.82 19.55
C LEU A 91 14.68 29.32 19.57
N GLU A 92 15.66 30.15 19.92
CA GLU A 92 15.48 31.60 20.06
C GLU A 92 15.05 32.29 18.74
N PRO A 93 15.69 32.01 17.59
CA PRO A 93 15.23 32.53 16.31
C PRO A 93 13.79 32.13 15.96
N LEU A 94 13.37 30.89 16.29
CA LEU A 94 11.99 30.48 16.06
C LEU A 94 11.03 31.28 16.92
N ARG A 95 11.31 31.46 18.21
CA ARG A 95 10.49 32.27 19.13
C ARG A 95 10.36 33.73 18.69
N ALA A 96 11.44 34.32 18.16
CA ALA A 96 11.43 35.68 17.66
C ALA A 96 10.43 35.91 16.50
N LEU A 97 10.10 34.86 15.74
CA LEU A 97 9.09 34.93 14.67
C LEU A 97 7.69 35.25 15.20
N ARG A 98 7.43 35.06 16.51
CA ARG A 98 6.16 35.44 17.13
C ARG A 98 5.84 36.92 16.96
N ALA A 99 6.85 37.79 16.82
CA ALA A 99 6.67 39.23 16.62
C ALA A 99 6.08 39.59 15.24
N LEU A 100 5.98 38.64 14.31
CA LEU A 100 5.43 38.86 12.99
C LEU A 100 3.90 38.73 13.01
N ASN A 101 3.22 39.60 12.26
CA ASN A 101 1.77 39.51 12.07
C ASN A 101 1.37 38.39 11.10
N SER A 102 2.24 38.07 10.13
CA SER A 102 2.03 37.01 9.15
C SER A 102 3.37 36.47 8.62
N LEU A 103 3.35 35.23 8.16
CA LEU A 103 4.50 34.56 7.57
C LEU A 103 3.99 33.57 6.51
N SER A 104 4.53 33.61 5.29
CA SER A 104 4.16 32.63 4.26
C SER A 104 4.76 31.25 4.58
N ASP A 105 4.20 30.20 4.00
CA ASP A 105 4.68 28.83 4.17
C ASP A 105 6.14 28.68 3.72
N GLU A 106 6.52 29.29 2.59
CA GLU A 106 7.88 29.26 2.08
C GLU A 106 8.86 29.97 3.02
N ALA A 107 8.46 31.13 3.55
CA ALA A 107 9.26 31.89 4.49
C ALA A 107 9.39 31.17 5.83
N MET A 108 8.32 30.52 6.30
CA MET A 108 8.32 29.68 7.50
C MET A 108 9.30 28.50 7.36
N VAL A 109 9.19 27.73 6.27
CA VAL A 109 10.09 26.60 6.01
C VAL A 109 11.53 27.08 5.86
N ALA A 110 11.76 28.21 5.15
CA ALA A 110 13.09 28.79 5.03
C ALA A 110 13.67 29.20 6.39
N ALA A 111 12.87 29.84 7.25
CA ALA A 111 13.30 30.22 8.59
C ALA A 111 13.65 29.00 9.45
N GLN A 112 12.85 27.92 9.38
CA GLN A 112 13.15 26.66 10.06
C GLN A 112 14.46 26.03 9.55
N ARG A 113 14.63 25.93 8.22
CA ARG A 113 15.83 25.34 7.61
C ARG A 113 17.10 26.14 7.88
N ASN A 114 17.04 27.47 7.81
CA ASN A 114 18.19 28.35 8.08
C ASN A 114 18.67 28.26 9.53
N ASN A 115 17.85 27.70 10.44
CA ASN A 115 18.16 27.54 11.84
C ASN A 115 18.43 26.08 12.24
N LEU A 116 18.52 25.15 11.27
CA LEU A 116 18.97 23.79 11.53
C LEU A 116 20.41 23.78 12.05
N ILE A 117 20.67 22.92 13.04
CA ILE A 117 22.04 22.66 13.50
C ILE A 117 22.79 21.80 12.49
N ASP A 118 22.13 20.77 11.98
CA ASP A 118 22.62 19.94 10.88
C ASP A 118 21.83 20.28 9.59
N PRO A 119 22.46 20.92 8.59
CA PRO A 119 21.81 21.24 7.31
C PRO A 119 21.33 20.02 6.51
N ALA A 120 21.89 18.83 6.78
CA ALA A 120 21.49 17.57 6.15
C ALA A 120 20.30 16.89 6.85
N ALA A 121 19.88 17.38 8.01
CA ALA A 121 18.72 16.87 8.72
C ALA A 121 17.42 17.06 7.90
N PRO A 122 16.40 16.21 8.12
CA PRO A 122 15.11 16.36 7.46
C PRO A 122 14.46 17.71 7.81
N ASN A 123 13.52 18.15 6.98
CA ASN A 123 12.72 19.34 7.28
C ASN A 123 11.98 19.15 8.61
N PRO A 124 12.00 20.13 9.53
CA PRO A 124 11.13 20.12 10.71
C PRO A 124 9.65 20.04 10.31
N SER A 125 8.80 19.57 11.22
CA SER A 125 7.34 19.61 11.03
C SER A 125 6.86 21.04 10.73
N VAL A 126 5.81 21.16 9.91
CA VAL A 126 5.12 22.43 9.65
C VAL A 126 4.61 23.10 10.93
N GLU A 127 4.36 22.31 11.97
CA GLU A 127 3.92 22.77 13.28
C GLU A 127 5.08 23.11 14.24
N ALA A 128 6.33 23.08 13.78
CA ALA A 128 7.50 23.34 14.63
C ALA A 128 7.41 24.70 15.36
N LEU A 129 6.78 25.71 14.77
CA LEU A 129 6.58 27.01 15.43
C LEU A 129 5.58 26.92 16.60
N LEU A 130 4.50 26.15 16.47
CA LEU A 130 3.57 25.89 17.57
C LEU A 130 4.33 25.26 18.74
N HIS A 131 5.12 24.22 18.45
CA HIS A 131 5.98 23.58 19.46
C HIS A 131 7.01 24.56 20.07
N ALA A 132 7.59 25.47 19.30
CA ALA A 132 8.56 26.45 19.78
C ALA A 132 7.95 27.53 20.68
N PHE A 133 6.73 27.98 20.38
CA PHE A 133 6.03 29.05 21.09
C PHE A 133 5.50 28.61 22.45
N LEU A 134 5.13 27.33 22.60
CA LEU A 134 4.73 26.79 23.89
C LEU A 134 5.92 26.73 24.87
N PRO A 135 5.73 27.08 26.16
CA PRO A 135 6.83 27.18 27.11
C PRO A 135 7.36 25.83 27.61
N HIS A 136 6.66 24.72 27.33
CA HIS A 136 6.96 23.41 27.91
C HIS A 136 8.15 22.70 27.28
N THR A 137 8.90 21.93 28.08
CA THR A 137 10.08 21.17 27.63
C THR A 137 9.70 20.06 26.65
N PHE A 138 8.73 19.23 27.01
CA PHE A 138 8.21 18.16 26.17
C PHE A 138 6.79 18.48 25.72
N VAL A 139 6.54 18.31 24.42
CA VAL A 139 5.23 18.53 23.80
C VAL A 139 4.93 17.34 22.91
N ASP A 140 3.78 16.73 23.13
CA ASP A 140 3.22 15.65 22.33
C ASP A 140 2.02 16.17 21.54
N HIS A 141 1.85 15.67 20.32
CA HIS A 141 0.69 15.92 19.47
C HIS A 141 0.23 14.61 18.82
N THR A 142 -1.04 14.28 18.98
CA THR A 142 -1.66 13.06 18.43
C THR A 142 -2.98 13.38 17.73
N HIS A 143 -3.43 12.45 16.88
CA HIS A 143 -4.71 12.49 16.18
C HIS A 143 -5.62 11.37 16.68
N SER A 144 -5.74 11.26 18.01
CA SER A 144 -6.46 10.13 18.60
C SER A 144 -7.91 10.05 18.12
N SER A 145 -8.34 8.87 17.69
CA SER A 145 -9.70 8.62 17.21
C SER A 145 -10.76 9.02 18.23
N ALA A 146 -10.49 8.76 19.52
CA ALA A 146 -11.40 9.09 20.61
C ALA A 146 -11.55 10.61 20.79
N LEU A 147 -10.44 11.35 20.74
CA LEU A 147 -10.50 12.81 20.81
C LEU A 147 -11.16 13.40 19.57
N LEU A 148 -10.79 12.93 18.37
CA LEU A 148 -11.42 13.39 17.13
C LEU A 148 -12.94 13.17 17.16
N ALA A 149 -13.43 12.08 17.75
CA ALA A 149 -14.87 11.84 17.86
C ALA A 149 -15.61 12.88 18.74
N LEU A 150 -14.92 13.50 19.71
CA LEU A 150 -15.44 14.64 20.48
C LEU A 150 -15.27 15.95 19.72
N ALA A 151 -14.12 16.12 19.05
CA ALA A 151 -13.76 17.33 18.34
C ALA A 151 -14.57 17.51 17.04
N ASP A 152 -15.04 16.41 16.44
CA ASP A 152 -15.85 16.34 15.22
C ASP A 152 -17.35 16.36 15.52
N GLN A 153 -17.77 17.16 16.51
CA GLN A 153 -19.18 17.45 16.82
C GLN A 153 -19.56 18.88 16.40
N PRO A 154 -20.84 19.18 16.09
CA PRO A 154 -21.30 20.54 15.83
C PRO A 154 -21.05 21.47 17.04
N ASP A 155 -21.16 20.92 18.25
CA ASP A 155 -20.97 21.58 19.54
C ASP A 155 -19.68 21.15 20.25
N ALA A 156 -18.66 20.75 19.49
CA ALA A 156 -17.41 20.15 20.00
C ALA A 156 -16.76 20.93 21.16
N ALA A 157 -16.82 22.26 21.14
CA ALA A 157 -16.27 23.08 22.22
C ALA A 157 -17.01 22.87 23.56
N ALA A 158 -18.33 22.65 23.53
CA ALA A 158 -19.12 22.35 24.73
C ALA A 158 -18.79 20.95 25.25
N VAL A 159 -18.78 19.95 24.35
CA VAL A 159 -18.42 18.56 24.68
C VAL A 159 -17.02 18.48 25.28
N CYS A 160 -16.02 19.10 24.63
CA CYS A 160 -14.64 19.08 25.14
C CYS A 160 -14.52 19.80 26.50
N ARG A 161 -15.24 20.91 26.74
CA ARG A 161 -15.26 21.55 28.07
C ARG A 161 -15.87 20.65 29.14
N GLN A 162 -16.92 19.89 28.80
CA GLN A 162 -17.54 18.94 29.73
C GLN A 162 -16.57 17.81 30.12
N VAL A 163 -15.78 17.32 29.16
CA VAL A 163 -14.85 16.19 29.39
C VAL A 163 -13.56 16.64 30.09
N PHE A 164 -12.96 17.74 29.64
CA PHE A 164 -11.61 18.14 30.06
C PHE A 164 -11.60 19.28 31.08
N GLY A 165 -12.69 20.03 31.22
CA GLY A 165 -12.74 21.21 32.08
C GLY A 165 -11.67 22.23 31.75
N GLU A 166 -11.00 22.76 32.78
CA GLU A 166 -9.91 23.73 32.65
C GLU A 166 -8.52 23.09 32.42
N ARG A 167 -8.44 21.75 32.34
CA ARG A 167 -7.17 21.03 32.16
C ARG A 167 -6.60 21.18 30.74
N VAL A 168 -7.41 21.58 29.77
CA VAL A 168 -6.99 21.80 28.38
C VAL A 168 -7.49 23.13 27.85
N VAL A 169 -6.71 23.74 26.96
CA VAL A 169 -7.16 24.89 26.17
C VAL A 169 -7.82 24.42 24.88
N LEU A 170 -8.93 25.04 24.51
CA LEU A 170 -9.64 24.75 23.27
C LEU A 170 -9.29 25.78 22.21
N VAL A 171 -8.82 25.32 21.06
CA VAL A 171 -8.45 26.15 19.90
C VAL A 171 -9.41 25.82 18.76
N PRO A 172 -10.16 26.81 18.22
CA PRO A 172 -10.96 26.62 17.01
C PRO A 172 -10.11 26.10 15.85
N TYR A 173 -10.74 25.45 14.87
CA TYR A 173 -10.02 24.99 13.70
C TYR A 173 -9.34 26.15 12.97
N VAL A 174 -8.03 26.04 12.80
CA VAL A 174 -7.20 26.92 11.96
C VAL A 174 -6.29 25.99 11.17
N MET A 175 -6.13 26.27 9.88
CA MET A 175 -5.24 25.51 9.02
C MET A 175 -3.81 25.47 9.61
N PRO A 176 -3.14 24.30 9.64
CA PRO A 176 -1.78 24.19 10.16
C PRO A 176 -0.80 25.17 9.52
N GLY A 177 0.12 25.69 10.33
CA GLY A 177 1.13 26.68 9.91
C GLY A 177 1.29 27.83 10.92
N PHE A 178 1.77 28.98 10.44
CA PHE A 178 2.07 30.14 11.30
C PHE A 178 0.83 30.70 12.02
N ALA A 179 -0.31 30.79 11.32
CA ALA A 179 -1.55 31.32 11.90
C ALA A 179 -2.06 30.44 13.05
N LEU A 180 -2.00 29.11 12.88
CA LEU A 180 -2.31 28.17 13.96
C LEU A 180 -1.35 28.34 15.13
N ALA A 181 -0.04 28.43 14.89
CA ALA A 181 0.95 28.62 15.94
C ALA A 181 0.69 29.88 16.79
N GLN A 182 0.35 31.01 16.15
CA GLN A 182 -0.05 32.25 16.83
C GLN A 182 -1.33 32.07 17.65
N SER A 183 -2.38 31.52 17.04
CA SER A 183 -3.66 31.30 17.73
C SER A 183 -3.50 30.38 18.95
N CYS A 184 -2.69 29.33 18.83
CA CYS A 184 -2.42 28.39 19.91
C CYS A 184 -1.71 29.06 21.09
N VAL A 185 -0.67 29.86 20.86
CA VAL A 185 0.07 30.49 21.96
C VAL A 185 -0.75 31.57 22.67
N ASP A 186 -1.52 32.37 21.94
CA ASP A 186 -2.34 33.43 22.53
C ASP A 186 -3.48 32.85 23.39
N LEU A 187 -4.12 31.78 22.90
CA LEU A 187 -5.15 31.08 23.67
C LEU A 187 -4.55 30.32 24.86
N TYR A 188 -3.36 29.74 24.69
CA TYR A 188 -2.63 29.08 25.77
C TYR A 188 -2.31 30.06 26.90
N GLU A 189 -1.77 31.23 26.61
CA GLU A 189 -1.42 32.22 27.64
C GLU A 189 -2.64 32.67 28.44
N ALA A 190 -3.74 33.00 27.74
CA ALA A 190 -4.99 33.36 28.40
C ALA A 190 -5.56 32.19 29.23
N ALA A 191 -5.41 30.94 28.79
CA ALA A 191 -5.84 29.77 29.53
C ALA A 191 -4.94 29.47 30.73
N ALA A 192 -3.63 29.64 30.60
CA ALA A 192 -2.67 29.44 31.67
C ALA A 192 -2.90 30.42 32.83
N GLU A 193 -3.21 31.69 32.53
CA GLU A 193 -3.59 32.68 33.55
C GLU A 193 -4.85 32.27 34.32
N ARG A 194 -5.89 31.79 33.62
CA ARG A 194 -7.13 31.31 34.25
C ARG A 194 -6.90 30.05 35.08
N ALA A 195 -6.19 29.08 34.54
CA ALA A 195 -5.89 27.82 35.22
C ALA A 195 -5.06 28.08 36.51
N ALA A 196 -4.08 28.98 36.44
CA ALA A 196 -3.32 29.42 37.60
C ALA A 196 -4.20 30.08 38.67
N ALA A 197 -5.19 30.90 38.28
CA ALA A 197 -6.14 31.52 39.20
C ALA A 197 -7.08 30.49 39.87
N SER A 198 -7.43 29.42 39.17
CA SER A 198 -8.29 28.33 39.67
C SER A 198 -7.52 27.22 40.41
N GLY A 199 -6.19 27.27 40.47
CA GLY A 199 -5.35 26.22 41.04
C GLY A 199 -5.36 24.90 40.24
N VAL A 200 -5.72 24.97 38.96
CA VAL A 200 -5.73 23.83 38.02
C VAL A 200 -4.45 23.89 37.19
N GLU A 201 -3.78 22.75 37.01
CA GLU A 201 -2.64 22.69 36.09
C GLU A 201 -3.15 22.50 34.66
N LEU A 202 -2.64 23.32 33.72
CA LEU A 202 -2.93 23.18 32.31
C LEU A 202 -2.07 22.05 31.72
N GLU A 203 -2.70 20.98 31.27
CA GLU A 203 -2.03 19.73 30.88
C GLU A 203 -1.91 19.57 29.35
N GLY A 204 -2.79 20.23 28.59
CA GLY A 204 -2.86 20.04 27.15
C GLY A 204 -3.67 21.09 26.39
N MET A 205 -3.88 20.81 25.11
CA MET A 205 -4.60 21.67 24.17
C MET A 205 -5.35 20.81 23.16
N VAL A 206 -6.63 21.10 22.93
CA VAL A 206 -7.43 20.47 21.89
C VAL A 206 -7.56 21.45 20.72
N LEU A 207 -7.05 21.03 19.57
CA LEU A 207 -7.34 21.66 18.30
C LEU A 207 -8.62 21.05 17.74
N LEU A 208 -9.72 21.79 17.76
CA LEU A 208 -11.00 21.29 17.28
C LEU A 208 -10.87 20.88 15.80
N LYS A 209 -11.44 19.72 15.45
CA LYS A 209 -11.36 19.08 14.12
C LYS A 209 -9.96 18.64 13.66
N HIS A 210 -8.96 18.64 14.54
CA HIS A 210 -7.57 18.38 14.15
C HIS A 210 -6.86 17.40 15.08
N GLY A 211 -6.74 17.69 16.38
CA GLY A 211 -6.02 16.79 17.27
C GLY A 211 -5.76 17.31 18.68
N LEU A 212 -4.96 16.55 19.43
CA LEU A 212 -4.68 16.76 20.84
C LEU A 212 -3.20 17.06 21.05
N PHE A 213 -2.91 17.96 21.97
CA PHE A 213 -1.58 18.20 22.51
C PHE A 213 -1.56 17.92 24.01
N SER A 214 -0.44 17.41 24.50
CA SER A 214 -0.13 17.36 25.93
C SER A 214 1.28 17.89 26.19
N PHE A 215 1.48 18.35 27.42
CA PHE A 215 2.69 19.08 27.80
C PHE A 215 3.34 18.50 29.06
N GLY A 216 4.66 18.61 29.18
CA GLY A 216 5.36 18.15 30.38
C GLY A 216 6.76 18.74 30.54
N SER A 217 7.25 18.74 31.78
CA SER A 217 8.65 19.00 32.11
C SER A 217 9.55 17.80 31.80
N THR A 218 8.96 16.60 31.77
CA THR A 218 9.62 15.33 31.41
C THR A 218 8.85 14.62 30.29
N ALA A 219 9.54 13.75 29.55
CA ALA A 219 8.92 12.89 28.53
C ALA A 219 7.81 11.99 29.11
N LYS A 220 8.00 11.51 30.35
CA LYS A 220 7.02 10.68 31.06
C LYS A 220 5.75 11.46 31.32
N GLN A 221 5.88 12.66 31.88
CA GLN A 221 4.73 13.50 32.22
C GLN A 221 3.91 13.89 30.99
N SER A 222 4.54 14.31 29.89
CA SER A 222 3.80 14.67 28.67
C SER A 222 3.06 13.44 28.09
N TYR A 223 3.73 12.28 28.06
CA TYR A 223 3.14 11.02 27.61
C TYR A 223 1.97 10.58 28.50
N GLU A 224 2.14 10.53 29.81
CA GLU A 224 1.09 10.10 30.75
C GLU A 224 -0.14 11.02 30.68
N ARG A 225 0.06 12.33 30.51
CA ARG A 225 -1.03 13.29 30.26
C ARG A 225 -1.74 13.02 28.95
N MET A 226 -1.03 12.71 27.87
CA MET A 226 -1.64 12.32 26.59
C MET A 226 -2.58 11.12 26.78
N ILE A 227 -2.08 10.06 27.43
CA ILE A 227 -2.85 8.84 27.68
C ILE A 227 -4.07 9.13 28.57
N GLU A 228 -3.90 9.94 29.61
CA GLU A 228 -5.00 10.29 30.51
C GLU A 228 -6.08 11.13 29.81
N LEU A 229 -5.70 12.14 29.02
CA LEU A 229 -6.65 12.95 28.26
C LEU A 229 -7.42 12.09 27.24
N VAL A 230 -6.74 11.20 26.53
CA VAL A 230 -7.42 10.27 25.60
C VAL A 230 -8.36 9.33 26.36
N ARG A 231 -7.94 8.82 27.52
CA ARG A 231 -8.79 7.97 28.37
C ARG A 231 -10.08 8.68 28.82
N LEU A 232 -10.01 9.96 29.17
CA LEU A 232 -11.22 10.74 29.51
C LEU A 232 -12.17 10.85 28.31
N ALA A 233 -11.62 11.01 27.10
CA ALA A 233 -12.43 11.00 25.89
C ALA A 233 -13.11 9.64 25.67
N GLU A 234 -12.36 8.54 25.83
CA GLU A 234 -12.91 7.17 25.73
C GLU A 234 -14.00 6.90 26.78
N GLN A 235 -13.80 7.36 28.02
CA GLN A 235 -14.78 7.22 29.10
C GLN A 235 -16.07 7.97 28.78
N HIS A 236 -15.97 9.19 28.22
CA HIS A 236 -17.15 9.93 27.78
C HIS A 236 -17.87 9.21 26.63
N LEU A 237 -17.13 8.75 25.62
CA LEU A 237 -17.69 8.01 24.48
C LEU A 237 -18.37 6.71 24.90
N ALA A 238 -17.87 6.04 25.95
CA ALA A 238 -18.49 4.84 26.49
C ALA A 238 -19.90 5.07 27.09
N THR A 239 -20.29 6.33 27.34
CA THR A 239 -21.65 6.70 27.76
C THR A 239 -22.62 6.82 26.58
N GLY A 240 -22.09 6.92 25.35
CA GLY A 240 -22.87 7.00 24.12
C GLY A 240 -23.62 5.72 23.81
N ASN A 241 -24.72 5.85 23.06
CA ASN A 241 -25.47 4.72 22.57
C ASN A 241 -25.53 4.73 21.05
N ARG A 242 -24.95 3.70 20.45
CA ARG A 242 -24.92 3.55 19.00
C ARG A 242 -26.28 3.06 18.50
N LEU A 243 -26.99 3.91 17.77
CA LEU A 243 -28.13 3.49 16.96
C LEU A 243 -27.62 2.96 15.62
N SER A 244 -27.97 1.73 15.24
CA SER A 244 -27.69 1.17 13.91
C SER A 244 -28.92 1.23 13.02
N GLN A 245 -28.74 1.53 11.73
CA GLN A 245 -29.79 1.42 10.72
C GLN A 245 -29.34 0.40 9.68
N PRO A 246 -29.67 -0.91 9.81
CA PRO A 246 -29.15 -1.91 8.89
C PRO A 246 -29.54 -1.65 7.44
N ALA A 247 -28.57 -1.71 6.53
CA ALA A 247 -28.78 -1.67 5.10
C ALA A 247 -29.24 -3.04 4.57
N ALA A 248 -29.92 -3.04 3.43
CA ALA A 248 -30.28 -4.28 2.74
C ALA A 248 -29.05 -4.88 2.06
N VAL A 249 -28.46 -5.90 2.69
CA VAL A 249 -27.32 -6.66 2.14
C VAL A 249 -27.69 -8.15 2.06
N PRO A 250 -27.20 -8.91 1.06
CA PRO A 250 -27.45 -10.34 0.99
C PRO A 250 -26.84 -11.07 2.21
N GLU A 251 -27.48 -12.16 2.64
CA GLU A 251 -26.96 -13.03 3.70
C GLU A 251 -25.60 -13.64 3.33
N ARG A 252 -25.43 -14.00 2.05
CA ARG A 252 -24.18 -14.50 1.47
C ARG A 252 -23.77 -13.65 0.27
N PRO A 253 -23.03 -12.55 0.50
CA PRO A 253 -22.50 -11.71 -0.57
C PRO A 253 -21.44 -12.44 -1.41
N ALA A 254 -21.28 -12.01 -2.66
CA ALA A 254 -20.24 -12.53 -3.55
C ALA A 254 -18.84 -12.32 -2.93
N PRO A 255 -17.92 -13.29 -3.10
CA PRO A 255 -16.60 -13.22 -2.47
C PRO A 255 -15.75 -12.10 -3.06
N ALA A 256 -14.79 -11.60 -2.27
CA ALA A 256 -13.84 -10.56 -2.68
C ALA A 256 -13.12 -10.90 -4.00
N ALA A 257 -12.71 -12.16 -4.19
CA ALA A 257 -12.05 -12.64 -5.40
C ALA A 257 -12.92 -12.51 -6.68
N ALA A 258 -14.24 -12.38 -6.55
CA ALA A 258 -15.13 -12.11 -7.68
C ALA A 258 -15.31 -10.60 -7.93
N LEU A 259 -15.31 -9.77 -6.89
CA LEU A 259 -15.63 -8.34 -6.96
C LEU A 259 -14.40 -7.45 -7.20
N LEU A 260 -13.30 -7.70 -6.47
CA LEU A 260 -12.13 -6.82 -6.50
C LEU A 260 -11.42 -6.77 -7.86
N PRO A 261 -11.26 -7.88 -8.61
CA PRO A 261 -10.70 -7.82 -9.97
C PRO A 261 -11.48 -6.91 -10.91
N ARG A 262 -12.81 -6.92 -10.81
CA ARG A 262 -13.69 -6.05 -11.61
C ARG A 262 -13.56 -4.58 -11.22
N LEU A 263 -13.51 -4.29 -9.92
CA LEU A 263 -13.25 -2.94 -9.41
C LEU A 263 -11.88 -2.43 -9.87
N ARG A 264 -10.84 -3.24 -9.72
CA ARG A 264 -9.47 -2.95 -10.18
C ARG A 264 -9.44 -2.64 -11.68
N GLY A 265 -10.12 -3.47 -12.47
CA GLY A 265 -10.32 -3.28 -13.90
C GLY A 265 -10.97 -1.95 -14.25
N ALA A 266 -12.08 -1.62 -13.59
CA ALA A 266 -12.81 -0.37 -13.81
C ALA A 266 -11.99 0.87 -13.42
N LEU A 267 -11.28 0.84 -12.29
CA LEU A 267 -10.34 1.88 -11.87
C LEU A 267 -9.23 2.08 -12.91
N GLY A 268 -8.68 0.97 -13.40
CA GLY A 268 -7.62 0.99 -14.38
C GLY A 268 -8.01 1.63 -15.71
N ARG A 269 -9.20 1.27 -16.21
CA ARG A 269 -9.77 1.91 -17.42
C ARG A 269 -10.04 3.39 -17.22
N ALA A 270 -10.61 3.77 -16.07
CA ALA A 270 -10.85 5.17 -15.75
C ALA A 270 -9.53 5.97 -15.67
N ALA A 271 -8.46 5.36 -15.14
CA ALA A 271 -7.12 5.95 -15.13
C ALA A 271 -6.56 6.11 -16.55
N SER A 272 -6.64 5.07 -17.39
CA SER A 272 -6.18 5.12 -18.79
C SER A 272 -6.91 6.17 -19.60
N ALA A 273 -8.23 6.29 -19.44
CA ALA A 273 -9.02 7.32 -20.11
C ALA A 273 -8.58 8.75 -19.74
N ALA A 274 -8.03 8.92 -18.54
CA ALA A 274 -7.44 10.17 -18.06
C ALA A 274 -5.93 10.31 -18.37
N GLY A 275 -5.33 9.41 -19.16
CA GLY A 275 -3.92 9.43 -19.51
C GLY A 275 -2.96 9.00 -18.39
N ALA A 276 -3.47 8.36 -17.33
CA ALA A 276 -2.68 7.85 -16.22
C ALA A 276 -2.39 6.33 -16.35
N ARG A 277 -1.45 5.83 -15.53
CA ARG A 277 -1.15 4.38 -15.46
C ARG A 277 -2.38 3.60 -15.04
N SER A 278 -2.59 2.46 -15.71
CA SER A 278 -3.82 1.66 -15.69
C SER A 278 -3.93 0.65 -14.55
N HIS A 279 -2.89 0.45 -13.74
CA HIS A 279 -2.90 -0.57 -12.68
C HIS A 279 -2.92 0.07 -11.30
N TRP A 280 -3.66 -0.58 -10.40
CA TRP A 280 -3.84 -0.19 -9.00
C TRP A 280 -3.86 -1.43 -8.12
N LEU A 281 -3.49 -1.27 -6.86
CA LEU A 281 -3.62 -2.33 -5.86
C LEU A 281 -4.71 -1.97 -4.86
N LEU A 282 -5.38 -3.01 -4.38
CA LEU A 282 -6.51 -2.92 -3.47
C LEU A 282 -6.19 -3.62 -2.15
N ASP A 283 -6.65 -3.07 -1.04
CA ASP A 283 -6.61 -3.70 0.29
C ASP A 283 -8.01 -3.66 0.91
N LEU A 284 -8.61 -4.84 1.12
CA LEU A 284 -9.98 -4.97 1.64
C LEU A 284 -9.98 -5.11 3.18
N ARG A 285 -10.77 -4.26 3.83
CA ARG A 285 -11.13 -4.35 5.25
C ARG A 285 -12.57 -4.82 5.38
N ALA A 286 -12.71 -6.11 5.63
CA ALA A 286 -13.98 -6.76 5.94
C ALA A 286 -14.14 -6.99 7.46
N THR A 287 -13.53 -6.12 8.28
CA THR A 287 -13.60 -6.20 9.75
C THR A 287 -15.01 -5.89 10.26
N PRO A 288 -15.39 -6.34 11.48
CA PRO A 288 -16.67 -5.97 12.07
C PRO A 288 -16.89 -4.46 12.12
N LEU A 289 -15.83 -3.67 12.34
CA LEU A 289 -15.88 -2.21 12.30
C LEU A 289 -16.27 -1.70 10.91
N ALA A 290 -15.53 -2.11 9.88
CA ALA A 290 -15.79 -1.70 8.50
C ALA A 290 -17.21 -2.10 8.07
N ARG A 291 -17.64 -3.33 8.38
CA ARG A 291 -18.99 -3.84 8.13
C ARG A 291 -20.06 -3.00 8.83
N ALA A 292 -19.80 -2.58 10.06
CA ALA A 292 -20.76 -1.78 10.80
C ALA A 292 -20.94 -0.36 10.21
N VAL A 293 -20.00 0.12 9.39
CA VAL A 293 -20.18 1.37 8.62
C VAL A 293 -20.82 1.10 7.27
N VAL A 294 -20.28 0.15 6.49
CA VAL A 294 -20.74 -0.06 5.11
C VAL A 294 -22.11 -0.73 5.02
N ASP A 295 -22.54 -1.43 6.06
CA ASP A 295 -23.87 -2.06 6.13
C ASP A 295 -24.89 -1.20 6.90
N ASP A 296 -24.62 0.10 7.10
CA ASP A 296 -25.59 1.04 7.67
C ASP A 296 -26.25 1.88 6.55
N GLY A 297 -27.56 2.08 6.65
CA GLY A 297 -28.37 2.85 5.72
C GLY A 297 -27.98 4.33 5.63
N ARG A 298 -27.19 4.84 6.58
CA ARG A 298 -26.63 6.20 6.56
C ARG A 298 -25.28 6.30 5.86
N LEU A 299 -24.69 5.20 5.34
CA LEU A 299 -23.38 5.22 4.68
C LEU A 299 -23.22 6.35 3.66
N ALA A 300 -24.20 6.54 2.78
CA ALA A 300 -24.13 7.55 1.74
C ALA A 300 -24.10 8.98 2.30
N ASP A 301 -24.75 9.22 3.44
CA ASP A 301 -24.68 10.49 4.15
C ASP A 301 -23.32 10.68 4.81
N TRP A 302 -22.88 9.70 5.60
CA TRP A 302 -21.58 9.69 6.25
C TRP A 302 -20.41 9.92 5.28
N ALA A 303 -20.42 9.24 4.13
CA ALA A 303 -19.40 9.41 3.09
C ALA A 303 -19.31 10.86 2.57
N ARG A 304 -20.44 11.58 2.49
CA ARG A 304 -20.49 12.98 2.01
C ARG A 304 -20.01 13.98 3.05
N ARG A 305 -19.95 13.62 4.34
CA ARG A 305 -19.56 14.56 5.40
C ARG A 305 -18.06 14.86 5.42
N GLY A 306 -17.23 13.93 4.96
CA GLY A 306 -15.79 14.13 4.83
C GLY A 306 -14.96 13.18 5.70
N VAL A 307 -13.72 13.59 5.96
CA VAL A 307 -12.71 12.82 6.70
C VAL A 307 -12.64 13.18 8.18
N ALA A 308 -12.14 12.27 9.02
CA ALA A 308 -11.99 12.49 10.48
C ALA A 308 -10.93 13.53 10.87
N THR A 309 -9.95 13.79 10.02
CA THR A 309 -9.01 14.91 10.19
C THR A 309 -8.61 15.38 8.81
N PRO A 310 -8.42 16.70 8.59
CA PRO A 310 -8.01 17.23 7.30
C PRO A 310 -6.79 16.50 6.72
N ASP A 311 -5.83 16.11 7.56
CA ASP A 311 -4.61 15.40 7.15
C ASP A 311 -4.87 14.11 6.35
N HIS A 312 -6.01 13.44 6.55
CA HIS A 312 -6.31 12.21 5.83
C HIS A 312 -6.47 12.42 4.32
N VAL A 313 -6.91 13.61 3.88
CA VAL A 313 -7.28 13.84 2.48
C VAL A 313 -6.12 13.71 1.49
N ILE A 314 -4.89 13.87 1.96
CA ILE A 314 -3.71 13.65 1.11
C ILE A 314 -3.57 12.19 0.65
N ARG A 315 -4.07 11.24 1.44
CA ARG A 315 -4.03 9.79 1.13
C ARG A 315 -5.36 9.27 0.62
N THR A 316 -6.47 9.74 1.20
CA THR A 316 -7.82 9.17 0.93
C THR A 316 -8.69 10.01 0.03
N LYS A 317 -8.32 11.28 -0.24
CA LYS A 317 -9.22 12.34 -0.72
C LYS A 317 -10.35 12.63 0.29
N ALA A 318 -11.20 13.59 -0.06
CA ALA A 318 -12.29 14.07 0.79
C ALA A 318 -13.37 13.01 1.09
N HIS A 319 -13.69 12.15 0.12
CA HIS A 319 -14.85 11.26 0.21
C HIS A 319 -14.54 9.87 -0.36
N PRO A 320 -15.00 8.78 0.31
CA PRO A 320 -15.00 7.46 -0.29
C PRO A 320 -16.03 7.36 -1.42
N LEU A 321 -15.76 6.52 -2.42
CA LEU A 321 -16.77 6.12 -3.40
C LEU A 321 -17.69 5.08 -2.78
N VAL A 322 -18.98 5.36 -2.69
CA VAL A 322 -19.98 4.38 -2.27
C VAL A 322 -20.52 3.64 -3.49
N LEU A 323 -20.40 2.32 -3.49
CA LEU A 323 -20.95 1.44 -4.52
C LEU A 323 -22.27 0.79 -4.06
N PRO A 324 -23.08 0.24 -5.00
CA PRO A 324 -24.19 -0.63 -4.63
C PRO A 324 -23.74 -1.83 -3.79
N ALA A 325 -24.66 -2.38 -3.00
CA ALA A 325 -24.41 -3.57 -2.21
C ALA A 325 -23.86 -4.71 -3.07
N ALA A 326 -22.93 -5.46 -2.50
CA ALA A 326 -22.39 -6.65 -3.11
C ALA A 326 -23.53 -7.62 -3.47
N PRO A 327 -23.54 -8.16 -4.71
CA PRO A 327 -24.56 -9.10 -5.15
C PRO A 327 -24.48 -10.41 -4.36
N ALA A 328 -25.55 -11.21 -4.36
CA ALA A 328 -25.55 -12.52 -3.72
C ALA A 328 -24.56 -13.48 -4.41
N ALA A 329 -23.92 -14.35 -3.62
CA ALA A 329 -23.02 -15.37 -4.15
C ALA A 329 -23.75 -16.33 -5.09
N GLY A 330 -23.16 -16.58 -6.26
CA GLY A 330 -23.72 -17.47 -7.28
C GLY A 330 -24.72 -16.80 -8.23
N ASP A 331 -25.12 -15.54 -8.00
CA ASP A 331 -25.97 -14.79 -8.92
C ASP A 331 -25.12 -14.08 -9.99
N ALA A 332 -24.87 -14.80 -11.09
CA ALA A 332 -24.07 -14.28 -12.19
C ALA A 332 -24.70 -13.04 -12.85
N ALA A 333 -26.03 -12.99 -12.96
CA ALA A 333 -26.72 -11.86 -13.60
C ALA A 333 -26.60 -10.58 -12.74
N ALA A 334 -26.80 -10.71 -11.43
CA ALA A 334 -26.60 -9.59 -10.51
C ALA A 334 -25.13 -9.14 -10.46
N LEU A 335 -24.18 -10.06 -10.54
CA LEU A 335 -22.75 -9.73 -10.59
C LEU A 335 -22.37 -8.95 -11.85
N GLU A 336 -22.88 -9.32 -13.01
CA GLU A 336 -22.64 -8.58 -14.25
C GLU A 336 -23.32 -7.20 -14.22
N ALA A 337 -24.54 -7.10 -13.70
CA ALA A 337 -25.22 -5.81 -13.49
C ALA A 337 -24.44 -4.90 -12.53
N TRP A 338 -23.94 -5.45 -11.42
CA TRP A 338 -23.08 -4.74 -10.48
C TRP A 338 -21.79 -4.25 -11.16
N SER A 339 -21.16 -5.10 -11.97
CA SER A 339 -19.95 -4.77 -12.74
C SER A 339 -20.17 -3.61 -13.70
N ALA A 340 -21.31 -3.59 -14.41
CA ALA A 340 -21.67 -2.51 -15.32
C ALA A 340 -21.87 -1.16 -14.59
N SER A 341 -22.32 -1.18 -13.33
CA SER A 341 -22.52 0.02 -12.53
C SER A 341 -21.22 0.73 -12.13
N LEU A 342 -20.09 0.01 -12.08
CA LEU A 342 -18.80 0.54 -11.65
C LEU A 342 -18.34 1.74 -12.49
N ALA A 343 -18.46 1.65 -13.81
CA ALA A 343 -18.03 2.71 -14.73
C ALA A 343 -18.85 3.99 -14.53
N MET A 344 -20.16 3.86 -14.33
CA MET A 344 -21.04 5.00 -14.03
C MET A 344 -20.68 5.65 -12.69
N ALA A 345 -20.46 4.83 -11.65
CA ALA A 345 -20.11 5.33 -10.33
C ALA A 345 -18.76 6.08 -10.33
N LEU A 346 -17.75 5.54 -11.02
CA LEU A 346 -16.44 6.19 -11.19
C LEU A 346 -16.53 7.48 -12.01
N THR A 347 -17.35 7.48 -13.07
CA THR A 347 -17.57 8.69 -13.89
C THR A 347 -18.23 9.80 -13.08
N ALA A 348 -19.26 9.45 -12.30
CA ALA A 348 -19.93 10.40 -11.41
C ALA A 348 -18.99 10.94 -10.33
N TYR A 349 -18.17 10.07 -9.72
CA TYR A 349 -17.16 10.49 -8.75
C TYR A 349 -16.15 11.48 -9.35
N ALA A 350 -15.59 11.13 -10.52
CA ALA A 350 -14.62 11.99 -11.20
C ALA A 350 -15.21 13.35 -11.58
N ALA A 351 -16.44 13.37 -12.10
CA ALA A 351 -17.14 14.62 -12.44
C ALA A 351 -17.39 15.50 -11.21
N ASN A 352 -17.84 14.89 -10.09
CA ASN A 352 -18.05 15.61 -8.83
C ASN A 352 -16.74 16.18 -8.28
N TYR A 353 -15.66 15.40 -8.31
CA TYR A 353 -14.34 15.83 -7.86
C TYR A 353 -13.81 17.00 -8.72
N GLN A 354 -13.96 16.93 -10.04
CA GLN A 354 -13.57 18.01 -10.94
C GLN A 354 -14.41 19.29 -10.74
N ALA A 355 -15.72 19.14 -10.51
CA ALA A 355 -16.59 20.29 -10.23
C ALA A 355 -16.26 20.96 -8.90
N SER A 356 -15.94 20.16 -7.87
CA SER A 356 -15.43 20.66 -6.59
C SER A 356 -14.09 21.38 -6.78
N PHE A 357 -13.15 20.76 -7.49
CA PHE A 357 -11.85 21.36 -7.79
C PHE A 357 -12.00 22.71 -8.49
N SER A 358 -12.79 22.82 -9.56
CA SER A 358 -12.95 24.08 -10.30
C SER A 358 -13.48 25.19 -9.41
N ARG A 359 -14.56 24.93 -8.66
CA ARG A 359 -15.16 25.94 -7.75
C ARG A 359 -14.18 26.37 -6.65
N GLN A 360 -13.46 25.42 -6.07
CA GLN A 360 -12.54 25.70 -4.96
C GLN A 360 -11.25 26.34 -5.44
N ASN A 361 -10.75 25.97 -6.62
CA ASN A 361 -9.61 26.62 -7.24
C ASN A 361 -9.95 28.09 -7.58
N ASP A 362 -11.15 28.37 -8.09
CA ASP A 362 -11.62 29.74 -8.31
C ASP A 362 -11.65 30.55 -7.00
N ARG A 363 -12.10 29.96 -5.89
CA ARG A 363 -12.07 30.60 -4.55
C ARG A 363 -10.65 31.03 -4.15
N VAL A 364 -9.63 30.23 -4.47
CA VAL A 364 -8.22 30.51 -4.11
C VAL A 364 -7.43 31.19 -5.24
N GLY A 365 -8.11 31.76 -6.25
CA GLY A 365 -7.49 32.57 -7.31
C GLY A 365 -6.97 31.78 -8.51
N GLY A 366 -7.40 30.54 -8.72
CA GLY A 366 -7.12 29.75 -9.92
C GLY A 366 -5.69 29.19 -10.01
N ILE A 367 -4.94 29.18 -8.91
CA ILE A 367 -3.49 28.89 -8.90
C ILE A 367 -3.16 27.40 -8.73
N LYS A 368 -4.12 26.56 -8.35
CA LYS A 368 -3.89 25.13 -8.09
C LYS A 368 -3.94 24.32 -9.39
N LYS A 369 -3.16 23.25 -9.45
CA LYS A 369 -3.20 22.26 -10.53
C LYS A 369 -4.04 21.06 -10.10
N PRO A 370 -4.93 20.53 -10.96
CA PRO A 370 -5.79 19.41 -10.59
C PRO A 370 -4.97 18.14 -10.30
N LEU A 371 -5.38 17.40 -9.26
CA LEU A 371 -4.94 16.03 -9.00
C LEU A 371 -5.81 15.03 -9.78
N ASP A 372 -5.43 13.75 -9.81
CA ASP A 372 -6.27 12.72 -10.44
C ASP A 372 -7.63 12.62 -9.73
N SER A 373 -8.67 12.35 -10.51
CA SER A 373 -10.07 12.36 -10.04
C SER A 373 -10.58 10.98 -9.63
N LEU A 374 -9.70 10.01 -9.38
CA LEU A 374 -10.10 8.66 -8.97
C LEU A 374 -10.21 8.56 -7.45
N PRO A 375 -11.15 7.75 -6.93
CA PRO A 375 -11.25 7.53 -5.49
C PRO A 375 -10.00 6.84 -4.94
N ARG A 376 -9.78 6.99 -3.63
CA ARG A 376 -8.77 6.23 -2.89
C ARG A 376 -9.38 5.25 -1.88
N VAL A 377 -10.60 5.50 -1.43
CA VAL A 377 -11.37 4.56 -0.61
C VAL A 377 -12.67 4.23 -1.34
N VAL A 378 -13.06 2.95 -1.33
CA VAL A 378 -14.34 2.47 -1.85
C VAL A 378 -15.09 1.74 -0.75
N ALA A 379 -16.35 2.10 -0.53
CA ALA A 379 -17.23 1.45 0.44
C ALA A 379 -18.24 0.57 -0.31
N ILE A 380 -18.28 -0.72 0.04
CA ILE A 380 -19.13 -1.72 -0.60
C ILE A 380 -19.98 -2.42 0.47
N PRO A 381 -21.28 -2.09 0.60
CA PRO A 381 -22.18 -2.79 1.51
C PRO A 381 -22.17 -4.29 1.22
N GLY A 382 -22.17 -5.13 2.24
CA GLY A 382 -22.04 -6.57 2.11
C GLY A 382 -20.60 -7.08 1.99
N LEU A 383 -19.60 -6.21 1.78
CA LEU A 383 -18.20 -6.61 1.63
C LEU A 383 -17.28 -5.91 2.63
N GLY A 384 -17.16 -4.59 2.59
CA GLY A 384 -16.24 -3.83 3.44
C GLY A 384 -15.73 -2.52 2.83
N LEU A 385 -14.67 -1.97 3.42
CA LEU A 385 -13.93 -0.80 2.93
C LEU A 385 -12.72 -1.27 2.11
N VAL A 386 -12.47 -0.65 0.96
CA VAL A 386 -11.34 -0.99 0.08
C VAL A 386 -10.43 0.22 -0.06
N GLY A 387 -9.20 0.11 0.41
CA GLY A 387 -8.14 1.09 0.15
C GLY A 387 -7.50 0.87 -1.22
N ILE A 388 -7.15 1.95 -1.91
CA ILE A 388 -6.51 1.93 -3.23
C ILE A 388 -5.14 2.60 -3.12
N GLY A 389 -4.13 1.99 -3.73
CA GLY A 389 -2.77 2.52 -3.76
C GLY A 389 -1.98 2.10 -4.99
N LYS A 390 -0.80 2.72 -5.16
CA LYS A 390 0.13 2.40 -6.26
C LYS A 390 1.03 1.20 -5.96
N SER A 391 1.02 0.76 -4.71
CA SER A 391 1.64 -0.45 -4.17
C SER A 391 0.70 -1.08 -3.14
N ALA A 392 0.93 -2.33 -2.75
CA ALA A 392 0.12 -2.96 -1.71
C ALA A 392 0.27 -2.23 -0.38
N ALA A 393 1.48 -1.74 -0.06
CA ALA A 393 1.75 -0.97 1.14
C ALA A 393 0.95 0.34 1.17
N GLU A 394 0.89 1.08 0.05
CA GLU A 394 0.09 2.31 -0.03
C GLU A 394 -1.41 2.02 0.04
N ALA A 395 -1.90 0.94 -0.59
CA ALA A 395 -3.31 0.54 -0.50
C ALA A 395 -3.69 0.22 0.95
N ALA A 396 -2.81 -0.43 1.71
CA ALA A 396 -3.00 -0.71 3.12
C ALA A 396 -3.01 0.56 3.98
N VAL A 397 -2.12 1.53 3.73
CA VAL A 397 -2.15 2.84 4.40
C VAL A 397 -3.50 3.52 4.21
N THR A 398 -4.00 3.54 2.96
CA THR A 398 -5.31 4.11 2.63
C THR A 398 -6.46 3.37 3.33
N ALA A 399 -6.36 2.04 3.44
CA ALA A 399 -7.35 1.21 4.12
C ALA A 399 -7.33 1.39 5.65
N ASP A 400 -6.15 1.51 6.26
CA ASP A 400 -6.01 1.80 7.70
C ASP A 400 -6.63 3.16 8.04
N ILE A 401 -6.38 4.19 7.21
CA ILE A 401 -7.01 5.51 7.39
C ILE A 401 -8.53 5.42 7.28
N ALA A 402 -9.05 4.59 6.36
CA ALA A 402 -10.48 4.34 6.24
C ALA A 402 -11.08 3.65 7.48
N GLU A 403 -10.35 2.74 8.11
CA GLU A 403 -10.79 2.14 9.40
C GLU A 403 -10.73 3.14 10.55
N THR A 404 -9.71 4.00 10.62
CA THR A 404 -9.69 5.10 11.60
C THR A 404 -10.84 6.08 11.40
N TRP A 405 -11.16 6.41 10.14
CA TRP A 405 -12.37 7.17 9.83
C TRP A 405 -13.63 6.46 10.34
N ALA A 406 -13.77 5.15 10.11
CA ALA A 406 -14.90 4.36 10.60
C ALA A 406 -14.99 4.36 12.13
N THR A 407 -13.86 4.23 12.85
CA THR A 407 -13.79 4.31 14.30
C THR A 407 -14.26 5.67 14.81
N THR A 408 -13.65 6.75 14.32
CA THR A 408 -13.99 8.13 14.74
C THR A 408 -15.45 8.45 14.42
N LEU A 409 -15.90 8.10 13.22
CA LEU A 409 -17.27 8.36 12.78
C LEU A 409 -18.30 7.66 13.67
N LEU A 410 -18.13 6.36 13.93
CA LEU A 410 -19.09 5.62 14.75
C LEU A 410 -19.05 6.05 16.22
N ALA A 411 -17.87 6.43 16.73
CA ALA A 411 -17.73 6.99 18.06
C ALA A 411 -18.45 8.35 18.16
N ALA A 412 -18.26 9.25 17.20
CA ALA A 412 -18.93 10.55 17.18
C ALA A 412 -20.46 10.41 17.08
N GLU A 413 -20.94 9.50 16.23
CA GLU A 413 -22.38 9.20 16.07
C GLU A 413 -23.00 8.51 17.30
N SER A 414 -22.20 8.03 18.25
CA SER A 414 -22.72 7.42 19.49
C SER A 414 -23.13 8.43 20.56
N ILE A 415 -22.55 9.62 20.53
CA ILE A 415 -22.82 10.70 21.50
C ILE A 415 -23.49 11.92 20.86
N GLY A 416 -23.50 12.01 19.53
CA GLY A 416 -24.00 13.16 18.80
C GLY A 416 -24.01 12.93 17.29
N ARG A 417 -23.40 13.85 16.55
CA ARG A 417 -23.35 13.82 15.09
C ARG A 417 -21.91 14.04 14.62
N PHE A 418 -21.42 13.14 13.78
CA PHE A 418 -20.13 13.33 13.12
C PHE A 418 -20.20 14.51 12.13
N GLU A 419 -19.45 15.58 12.41
CA GLU A 419 -19.34 16.79 11.60
C GLU A 419 -17.86 17.22 11.56
N PRO A 420 -17.08 16.79 10.55
CA PRO A 420 -15.70 17.18 10.40
C PRO A 420 -15.57 18.58 9.75
N VAL A 421 -14.36 18.97 9.37
CA VAL A 421 -14.13 20.19 8.59
C VAL A 421 -14.89 20.20 7.25
N GLY A 422 -15.15 21.40 6.74
CA GLY A 422 -15.90 21.58 5.50
C GLY A 422 -15.05 21.36 4.23
N GLU A 423 -15.70 21.54 3.08
CA GLU A 423 -15.06 21.40 1.77
C GLU A 423 -13.91 22.39 1.56
N ASN A 424 -14.04 23.64 2.04
CA ASN A 424 -13.00 24.66 1.90
C ASN A 424 -11.69 24.21 2.56
N ASP A 425 -11.78 23.77 3.82
CA ASP A 425 -10.64 23.33 4.62
C ASP A 425 -10.02 22.05 4.04
N THR A 426 -10.88 21.13 3.60
CA THR A 426 -10.47 19.89 2.93
C THR A 426 -9.70 20.17 1.64
N PHE A 427 -10.21 21.08 0.81
CA PHE A 427 -9.53 21.48 -0.43
C PHE A 427 -8.21 22.18 -0.14
N ASP A 428 -8.20 23.11 0.82
CA ASP A 428 -7.00 23.85 1.18
C ASP A 428 -5.91 22.88 1.67
N MET A 429 -6.27 21.86 2.46
CA MET A 429 -5.37 20.80 2.90
C MET A 429 -4.91 19.87 1.77
N GLU A 430 -5.82 19.35 0.93
CA GLU A 430 -5.46 18.43 -0.17
C GLU A 430 -4.50 19.10 -1.16
N TYR A 431 -4.69 20.40 -1.43
CA TYR A 431 -3.87 21.17 -2.37
C TYR A 431 -2.79 22.01 -1.69
N TRP A 432 -2.49 21.76 -0.42
CA TRP A 432 -1.40 22.41 0.29
C TRP A 432 -0.06 21.83 -0.13
N SER A 433 0.88 22.68 -0.54
CA SER A 433 2.18 22.26 -1.06
C SER A 433 3.04 21.56 -0.02
N LEU A 434 2.95 21.99 1.25
CA LEU A 434 3.69 21.39 2.37
C LEU A 434 3.12 20.01 2.73
N GLU A 435 1.80 19.85 2.66
CA GLU A 435 1.17 18.54 2.86
C GLU A 435 1.58 17.60 1.73
N GLN A 436 1.39 18.00 0.47
CA GLN A 436 1.73 17.21 -0.72
C GLN A 436 3.19 16.74 -0.75
N ALA A 437 4.11 17.50 -0.13
CA ALA A 437 5.50 17.10 0.00
C ALA A 437 5.69 15.77 0.78
N LYS A 438 4.75 15.38 1.64
CA LYS A 438 4.77 14.13 2.42
C LYS A 438 4.59 12.86 1.57
N LEU A 439 4.02 12.95 0.36
CA LEU A 439 3.83 11.79 -0.53
C LEU A 439 5.11 11.34 -1.24
N GLY A 440 6.21 12.08 -1.10
CA GLY A 440 7.47 11.80 -1.77
C GLY A 440 7.44 12.14 -3.27
N LYS A 441 8.63 12.36 -3.84
CA LYS A 441 8.80 12.73 -5.27
C LYS A 441 9.53 11.65 -6.08
N ALA A 442 9.70 10.45 -5.52
CA ALA A 442 10.41 9.37 -6.19
C ALA A 442 9.65 8.95 -7.45
N ALA A 443 10.37 8.82 -8.57
CA ALA A 443 9.79 8.28 -9.79
C ALA A 443 9.36 6.83 -9.56
N GLU A 444 8.18 6.47 -10.08
CA GLU A 444 7.71 5.09 -10.04
C GLU A 444 8.68 4.19 -10.81
N LYS A 445 9.01 3.05 -10.20
CA LYS A 445 9.85 2.04 -10.85
C LYS A 445 9.11 1.41 -12.05
N PRO A 446 9.81 0.77 -13.00
CA PRO A 446 9.20 0.29 -14.24
C PRO A 446 7.97 -0.60 -14.04
N LEU A 447 8.03 -1.53 -13.09
CA LEU A 447 6.95 -2.49 -12.78
C LEU A 447 6.17 -2.11 -11.52
N ALA A 448 6.23 -0.85 -11.10
CA ALA A 448 5.34 -0.34 -10.07
C ALA A 448 3.87 -0.53 -10.48
N ARG A 449 3.03 -0.80 -9.48
CA ARG A 449 1.58 -1.09 -9.61
C ARG A 449 1.24 -2.45 -10.21
N SER A 450 2.24 -3.27 -10.55
CA SER A 450 2.03 -4.62 -11.08
C SER A 450 1.98 -5.67 -9.96
N VAL A 451 1.05 -6.61 -10.07
CA VAL A 451 0.97 -7.82 -9.23
C VAL A 451 1.55 -8.99 -10.01
N VAL A 452 2.54 -9.66 -9.42
CA VAL A 452 3.27 -10.76 -10.05
C VAL A 452 3.17 -12.03 -9.21
N VAL A 453 2.67 -13.11 -9.82
CA VAL A 453 2.67 -14.46 -9.23
C VAL A 453 3.87 -15.25 -9.74
N VAL A 454 4.64 -15.90 -8.86
CA VAL A 454 5.76 -16.78 -9.23
C VAL A 454 5.54 -18.17 -8.65
N THR A 455 5.45 -19.20 -9.51
CA THR A 455 5.31 -20.60 -9.07
C THR A 455 6.66 -21.31 -8.94
N GLY A 456 6.76 -22.27 -8.02
CA GLY A 456 8.07 -22.83 -7.63
C GLY A 456 8.98 -21.73 -7.08
N GLY A 457 8.36 -20.76 -6.40
CA GLY A 457 8.96 -19.49 -6.03
C GLY A 457 9.96 -19.58 -4.89
N ALA A 458 10.03 -20.70 -4.18
CA ALA A 458 11.07 -20.97 -3.19
C ALA A 458 12.33 -21.63 -3.81
N GLY A 459 12.23 -22.16 -5.03
CA GLY A 459 13.37 -22.70 -5.77
C GLY A 459 14.33 -21.62 -6.26
N ALA A 460 15.55 -22.01 -6.65
CA ALA A 460 16.62 -21.06 -7.04
C ALA A 460 16.18 -19.99 -8.06
N ILE A 461 15.66 -20.40 -9.21
CA ILE A 461 15.18 -19.48 -10.26
C ILE A 461 13.95 -18.69 -9.78
N GLY A 462 13.02 -19.36 -9.11
CA GLY A 462 11.77 -18.74 -8.64
C GLY A 462 12.04 -17.61 -7.64
N ALA A 463 12.90 -17.87 -6.65
CA ALA A 463 13.26 -16.89 -5.63
C ALA A 463 14.04 -15.70 -6.21
N ALA A 464 15.03 -15.96 -7.09
CA ALA A 464 15.74 -14.91 -7.80
C ALA A 464 14.78 -14.05 -8.65
N THR A 465 13.81 -14.68 -9.32
CA THR A 465 12.80 -13.99 -10.12
C THR A 465 11.90 -13.12 -9.25
N ALA A 466 11.34 -13.65 -8.15
CA ALA A 466 10.50 -12.88 -7.25
C ALA A 466 11.21 -11.63 -6.70
N LEU A 467 12.48 -11.77 -6.31
CA LEU A 467 13.31 -10.67 -5.83
C LEU A 467 13.62 -9.64 -6.93
N ALA A 468 13.89 -10.09 -8.16
CA ALA A 468 14.15 -9.20 -9.29
C ALA A 468 12.93 -8.36 -9.68
N PHE A 469 11.73 -8.96 -9.68
CA PHE A 469 10.48 -8.23 -9.89
C PHE A 469 10.20 -7.22 -8.77
N ALA A 470 10.42 -7.60 -7.50
CA ALA A 470 10.27 -6.71 -6.36
C ALA A 470 11.24 -5.51 -6.43
N ALA A 471 12.48 -5.75 -6.86
CA ALA A 471 13.46 -4.69 -7.09
C ALA A 471 12.99 -3.66 -8.13
N GLN A 472 12.16 -4.06 -9.10
CA GLN A 472 11.51 -3.20 -10.10
C GLN A 472 10.16 -2.60 -9.65
N GLY A 473 9.78 -2.78 -8.38
CA GLY A 473 8.61 -2.16 -7.75
C GLY A 473 7.30 -2.94 -7.86
N ALA A 474 7.33 -4.18 -8.36
CA ALA A 474 6.14 -5.03 -8.38
C ALA A 474 5.80 -5.56 -6.97
N ASP A 475 4.53 -5.86 -6.74
CA ASP A 475 4.04 -6.58 -5.56
C ASP A 475 3.90 -8.08 -5.87
N LEU A 476 4.35 -8.93 -4.95
CA LEU A 476 4.65 -10.34 -5.24
C LEU A 476 3.71 -11.31 -4.51
N ALA A 477 3.30 -12.36 -5.22
CA ALA A 477 2.78 -13.61 -4.66
C ALA A 477 3.71 -14.77 -5.04
N VAL A 478 4.26 -15.43 -4.04
CA VAL A 478 5.19 -16.55 -4.17
C VAL A 478 4.43 -17.84 -3.85
N LEU A 479 4.32 -18.73 -4.82
CA LEU A 479 3.66 -20.02 -4.68
C LEU A 479 4.70 -21.14 -4.73
N ASP A 480 4.69 -22.02 -3.73
CA ASP A 480 5.56 -23.20 -3.70
C ASP A 480 4.85 -24.36 -2.98
N LEU A 481 5.35 -25.59 -3.13
CA LEU A 481 4.84 -26.71 -2.36
C LEU A 481 5.14 -26.51 -0.86
N ASP A 482 6.30 -25.93 -0.55
CA ASP A 482 6.68 -25.52 0.80
C ASP A 482 6.21 -24.08 1.09
N GLY A 483 5.10 -23.96 1.82
CA GLY A 483 4.52 -22.67 2.18
C GLY A 483 5.41 -21.80 3.07
N GLU A 484 6.21 -22.39 3.96
CA GLU A 484 7.11 -21.63 4.85
C GLU A 484 8.29 -21.05 4.06
N ALA A 485 8.84 -21.84 3.14
CA ALA A 485 9.88 -21.36 2.23
C ALA A 485 9.34 -20.25 1.29
N ALA A 486 8.12 -20.40 0.77
CA ALA A 486 7.46 -19.36 -0.01
C ALA A 486 7.26 -18.06 0.80
N ALA A 487 6.81 -18.17 2.05
CA ALA A 487 6.64 -17.03 2.95
C ALA A 487 7.99 -16.35 3.29
N ALA A 488 9.07 -17.12 3.42
CA ALA A 488 10.41 -16.58 3.65
C ALA A 488 10.92 -15.75 2.46
N VAL A 489 10.67 -16.19 1.22
CA VAL A 489 10.98 -15.41 0.02
C VAL A 489 10.08 -14.16 -0.05
N ALA A 490 8.78 -14.30 0.18
CA ALA A 490 7.83 -13.18 0.13
C ALA A 490 8.24 -12.05 1.10
N ARG A 491 8.63 -12.36 2.34
CA ARG A 491 9.12 -11.36 3.32
C ARG A 491 10.30 -10.53 2.80
N ARG A 492 11.14 -11.08 1.92
CA ARG A 492 12.27 -10.39 1.29
C ARG A 492 11.85 -9.55 0.08
N CYS A 493 10.70 -9.83 -0.53
CA CYS A 493 10.14 -9.05 -1.64
C CYS A 493 9.43 -7.79 -1.15
N GLY A 494 8.75 -7.84 0.00
CA GLY A 494 8.08 -6.68 0.59
C GLY A 494 7.19 -7.06 1.78
N SER A 495 6.85 -6.08 2.61
CA SER A 495 6.06 -6.29 3.84
C SER A 495 4.66 -6.84 3.58
N ARG A 496 4.15 -6.67 2.36
CA ARG A 496 2.82 -7.12 1.93
C ARG A 496 2.83 -8.19 0.83
N ALA A 497 4.00 -8.71 0.50
CA ALA A 497 4.10 -9.85 -0.41
C ALA A 497 3.48 -11.10 0.22
N LEU A 498 2.85 -11.93 -0.61
CA LEU A 498 2.12 -13.11 -0.17
C LEU A 498 2.95 -14.38 -0.45
N GLY A 499 3.12 -15.26 0.54
CA GLY A 499 3.70 -16.59 0.35
C GLY A 499 2.66 -17.66 0.64
N LEU A 500 2.40 -18.56 -0.29
CA LEU A 500 1.36 -19.60 -0.16
C LEU A 500 1.90 -20.99 -0.51
N ALA A 501 1.47 -21.99 0.27
CA ALA A 501 1.57 -23.38 -0.12
C ALA A 501 0.60 -23.65 -1.28
N CYS A 502 1.09 -24.22 -2.37
CA CYS A 502 0.29 -24.57 -3.54
C CYS A 502 0.96 -25.70 -4.33
N ASN A 503 0.32 -26.87 -4.36
CA ASN A 503 0.67 -27.89 -5.34
C ASN A 503 0.08 -27.52 -6.70
N VAL A 504 0.93 -27.07 -7.63
CA VAL A 504 0.51 -26.65 -8.96
C VAL A 504 -0.05 -27.78 -9.84
N THR A 505 0.18 -29.05 -9.49
CA THR A 505 -0.46 -30.18 -10.18
C THR A 505 -1.93 -30.36 -9.78
N ASP A 506 -2.38 -29.73 -8.68
CA ASP A 506 -3.76 -29.76 -8.21
C ASP A 506 -4.50 -28.49 -8.66
N PRO A 507 -5.46 -28.60 -9.61
CA PRO A 507 -6.16 -27.43 -10.15
C PRO A 507 -6.99 -26.68 -9.10
N LEU A 508 -7.47 -27.35 -8.03
CA LEU A 508 -8.24 -26.69 -6.98
C LEU A 508 -7.34 -25.85 -6.07
N GLN A 509 -6.13 -26.33 -5.77
CA GLN A 509 -5.14 -25.54 -5.04
C GLN A 509 -4.68 -24.33 -5.84
N VAL A 510 -4.47 -24.48 -7.15
CA VAL A 510 -4.14 -23.35 -8.04
C VAL A 510 -5.26 -22.31 -8.04
N GLN A 511 -6.53 -22.72 -8.22
CA GLN A 511 -7.67 -21.81 -8.17
C GLN A 511 -7.78 -21.08 -6.82
N THR A 512 -7.59 -21.80 -5.71
CA THR A 512 -7.63 -21.25 -4.36
C THR A 512 -6.51 -20.22 -4.15
N ALA A 513 -5.27 -20.52 -4.58
CA ALA A 513 -4.16 -19.60 -4.49
C ALA A 513 -4.40 -18.31 -5.29
N PHE A 514 -4.92 -18.42 -6.52
CA PHE A 514 -5.23 -17.25 -7.35
C PHE A 514 -6.41 -16.43 -6.80
N ALA A 515 -7.41 -17.08 -6.19
CA ALA A 515 -8.48 -16.38 -5.48
C ALA A 515 -7.94 -15.60 -4.27
N ALA A 516 -6.97 -16.15 -3.53
CA ALA A 516 -6.30 -15.45 -2.44
C ALA A 516 -5.50 -14.24 -2.95
N VAL A 517 -4.78 -14.37 -4.07
CA VAL A 517 -4.07 -13.26 -4.73
C VAL A 517 -5.06 -12.16 -5.15
N ALA A 518 -6.18 -12.52 -5.77
CA ALA A 518 -7.22 -11.59 -6.17
C ALA A 518 -7.88 -10.88 -4.97
N ALA A 519 -8.09 -11.58 -3.86
CA ALA A 519 -8.63 -10.99 -2.64
C ALA A 519 -7.63 -10.06 -1.94
N HIS A 520 -6.32 -10.38 -2.00
CA HIS A 520 -5.27 -9.66 -1.28
C HIS A 520 -4.74 -8.43 -2.02
N PHE A 521 -4.58 -8.48 -3.34
CA PHE A 521 -4.08 -7.37 -4.15
C PHE A 521 -5.16 -6.71 -5.03
N GLY A 522 -6.35 -7.31 -5.08
CA GLY A 522 -7.42 -6.92 -5.97
C GLY A 522 -7.34 -7.52 -7.38
N GLY A 523 -6.29 -8.26 -7.74
CA GLY A 523 -6.14 -8.80 -9.09
C GLY A 523 -4.74 -9.33 -9.40
N LEU A 524 -4.42 -9.47 -10.69
CA LEU A 524 -3.17 -10.03 -11.22
C LEU A 524 -2.78 -9.34 -12.54
N ASP A 525 -1.48 -9.17 -12.79
CA ASP A 525 -0.97 -8.67 -14.09
C ASP A 525 -0.02 -9.65 -14.78
N ILE A 526 0.85 -10.31 -14.02
CA ILE A 526 1.89 -11.18 -14.57
C ILE A 526 1.95 -12.48 -13.78
N VAL A 527 2.07 -13.60 -14.48
CA VAL A 527 2.44 -14.89 -13.87
C VAL A 527 3.74 -15.40 -14.48
N VAL A 528 4.69 -15.76 -13.61
CA VAL A 528 5.87 -16.54 -13.95
C VAL A 528 5.61 -17.99 -13.54
N SER A 529 5.26 -18.79 -14.53
CA SER A 529 5.02 -20.23 -14.41
C SER A 529 6.36 -20.96 -14.46
N ASN A 530 7.00 -21.10 -13.30
CA ASN A 530 8.39 -21.58 -13.17
C ASN A 530 8.53 -22.98 -12.54
N ALA A 531 7.56 -23.44 -11.75
CA ALA A 531 7.61 -24.76 -11.12
C ALA A 531 7.95 -25.88 -12.13
N GLY A 532 8.80 -26.83 -11.73
CA GLY A 532 9.24 -27.93 -12.57
C GLY A 532 10.20 -28.87 -11.86
N ALA A 533 10.34 -30.09 -12.39
CA ALA A 533 11.33 -31.07 -11.94
C ALA A 533 11.76 -31.95 -13.12
N ALA A 534 12.93 -32.60 -13.02
CA ALA A 534 13.45 -33.44 -14.07
C ALA A 534 13.41 -34.92 -13.67
N TRP A 535 12.68 -35.73 -14.44
CA TRP A 535 12.73 -37.19 -14.36
C TRP A 535 13.73 -37.72 -15.39
N GLY A 536 14.69 -38.51 -14.92
CA GLY A 536 15.77 -39.07 -15.72
C GLY A 536 15.57 -40.55 -16.04
N GLY A 537 16.06 -40.98 -17.20
CA GLY A 537 16.04 -42.38 -17.63
C GLY A 537 16.04 -42.52 -19.14
N ARG A 538 16.48 -43.68 -19.63
CA ARG A 538 16.34 -44.03 -21.06
C ARG A 538 14.85 -44.14 -21.37
N ILE A 539 14.37 -43.43 -22.39
CA ILE A 539 12.94 -43.30 -22.66
C ILE A 539 12.22 -44.63 -22.87
N ALA A 540 12.89 -45.61 -23.48
CA ALA A 540 12.33 -46.95 -23.73
C ALA A 540 12.23 -47.83 -22.46
N GLU A 541 12.92 -47.44 -21.39
CA GLU A 541 13.02 -48.18 -20.12
C GLU A 541 12.37 -47.42 -18.96
N LEU A 542 11.89 -46.19 -19.21
CA LEU A 542 11.34 -45.33 -18.19
C LEU A 542 9.97 -45.87 -17.73
N PRO A 543 9.72 -46.00 -16.42
CA PRO A 543 8.41 -46.35 -15.91
C PRO A 543 7.35 -45.36 -16.42
N GLU A 544 6.18 -45.87 -16.82
CA GLU A 544 5.06 -45.03 -17.28
C GLU A 544 4.67 -43.97 -16.24
N ALA A 545 4.72 -44.33 -14.96
CA ALA A 545 4.43 -43.43 -13.85
C ALA A 545 5.35 -42.20 -13.84
N ASP A 546 6.65 -42.37 -14.13
CA ASP A 546 7.61 -41.26 -14.17
C ASP A 546 7.39 -40.37 -15.40
N LEU A 547 7.06 -40.97 -16.55
CA LEU A 547 6.70 -40.21 -17.75
C LEU A 547 5.44 -39.37 -17.50
N ARG A 548 4.41 -39.96 -16.89
CA ARG A 548 3.18 -39.25 -16.51
C ARG A 548 3.47 -38.14 -15.52
N ALA A 549 4.20 -38.42 -14.43
CA ALA A 549 4.57 -37.41 -13.44
C ALA A 549 5.32 -36.23 -14.06
N SER A 550 6.19 -36.49 -15.05
CA SER A 550 6.86 -35.42 -15.80
C SER A 550 5.89 -34.54 -16.59
N PHE A 551 4.87 -35.12 -17.23
CA PHE A 551 3.83 -34.34 -17.91
C PHE A 551 2.92 -33.61 -16.92
N GLU A 552 2.55 -34.24 -15.80
CA GLU A 552 1.74 -33.61 -14.76
C GLU A 552 2.40 -32.32 -14.25
N LEU A 553 3.69 -32.37 -13.92
CA LEU A 553 4.39 -31.19 -13.39
C LEU A 553 4.87 -30.22 -14.48
N ASN A 554 5.49 -30.70 -15.56
CA ASN A 554 6.14 -29.83 -16.55
C ASN A 554 5.23 -29.42 -17.72
N PHE A 555 3.97 -29.86 -17.73
CA PHE A 555 2.98 -29.46 -18.73
C PHE A 555 1.63 -29.10 -18.09
N PHE A 556 0.92 -30.07 -17.48
CA PHE A 556 -0.44 -29.84 -16.99
C PHE A 556 -0.50 -28.82 -15.84
N ALA A 557 0.49 -28.80 -14.95
CA ALA A 557 0.57 -27.75 -13.93
C ALA A 557 0.66 -26.34 -14.53
N HIS A 558 1.46 -26.16 -15.58
CA HIS A 558 1.57 -24.88 -16.28
C HIS A 558 0.25 -24.49 -16.98
N GLN A 559 -0.49 -25.49 -17.50
CA GLN A 559 -1.84 -25.31 -18.03
C GLN A 559 -2.82 -24.81 -16.94
N HIS A 560 -2.84 -25.45 -15.76
CA HIS A 560 -3.71 -25.03 -14.65
C HIS A 560 -3.41 -23.58 -14.22
N VAL A 561 -2.12 -23.25 -14.09
CA VAL A 561 -1.67 -21.89 -13.74
C VAL A 561 -2.08 -20.88 -14.80
N ALA A 562 -1.92 -21.20 -16.09
CA ALA A 562 -2.34 -20.33 -17.18
C ALA A 562 -3.86 -20.10 -17.18
N GLN A 563 -4.66 -21.15 -17.00
CA GLN A 563 -6.13 -21.04 -16.93
C GLN A 563 -6.59 -20.16 -15.76
N ALA A 564 -5.99 -20.32 -14.58
CA ALA A 564 -6.31 -19.49 -13.42
C ALA A 564 -5.93 -18.01 -13.63
N ALA A 565 -4.76 -17.75 -14.23
CA ALA A 565 -4.33 -16.39 -14.56
C ALA A 565 -5.26 -15.73 -15.60
N LEU A 566 -5.60 -16.45 -16.68
CA LEU A 566 -6.50 -15.96 -17.73
C LEU A 566 -7.89 -15.66 -17.19
N ALA A 567 -8.40 -16.47 -16.26
CA ALA A 567 -9.68 -16.20 -15.61
C ALA A 567 -9.64 -14.82 -14.91
N LEU A 568 -8.59 -14.52 -14.14
CA LEU A 568 -8.45 -13.21 -13.48
C LEU A 568 -8.27 -12.07 -14.49
N PHE A 569 -7.43 -12.22 -15.52
CA PHE A 569 -7.27 -11.18 -16.55
C PHE A 569 -8.61 -10.80 -17.19
N ARG A 570 -9.44 -11.80 -17.51
CA ARG A 570 -10.78 -11.59 -18.08
C ARG A 570 -11.75 -10.94 -17.10
N LEU A 571 -11.70 -11.28 -15.81
CA LEU A 571 -12.51 -10.60 -14.80
C LEU A 571 -12.15 -9.11 -14.68
N GLN A 572 -10.87 -8.76 -14.80
CA GLN A 572 -10.43 -7.37 -14.80
C GLN A 572 -10.88 -6.62 -16.06
N ASP A 573 -10.85 -7.29 -17.21
CA ASP A 573 -11.25 -6.73 -18.49
C ASP A 573 -12.75 -6.84 -18.79
N THR A 574 -13.57 -7.15 -17.79
CA THR A 574 -15.03 -7.11 -17.95
C THR A 574 -15.46 -5.68 -18.28
N LEU A 575 -15.88 -5.46 -19.53
CA LEU A 575 -16.32 -4.16 -20.04
C LEU A 575 -17.81 -3.96 -19.75
N PRO A 576 -18.25 -2.74 -19.41
CA PRO A 576 -19.68 -2.45 -19.37
C PRO A 576 -20.28 -2.67 -20.77
N CYS A 577 -21.37 -3.44 -20.83
CA CYS A 577 -22.13 -3.59 -22.06
C CYS A 577 -22.66 -2.20 -22.46
N PRO A 578 -22.48 -1.73 -23.71
CA PRO A 578 -23.03 -0.45 -24.12
C PRO A 578 -24.55 -0.45 -23.93
N ALA A 579 -25.06 0.57 -23.25
CA ALA A 579 -26.49 0.80 -23.09
C ALA A 579 -27.12 0.97 -24.48
N GLY A 580 -27.77 -0.09 -24.98
CA GLY A 580 -28.34 -0.13 -26.34
C GLY A 580 -28.48 -1.53 -26.94
N ALA A 581 -27.81 -2.56 -26.39
CA ALA A 581 -27.93 -3.94 -26.88
C ALA A 581 -29.04 -4.78 -26.19
N ALA A 582 -29.93 -4.15 -25.43
CA ALA A 582 -31.13 -4.80 -24.89
C ALA A 582 -32.24 -4.77 -25.96
N GLY A 583 -32.08 -5.59 -27.00
CA GLY A 583 -33.03 -5.66 -28.10
C GLY A 583 -32.58 -6.60 -29.21
N GLY A 584 -32.44 -7.89 -28.93
CA GLY A 584 -32.20 -8.88 -29.97
C GLY A 584 -31.63 -10.18 -29.42
N ASN A 585 -32.35 -11.27 -29.64
CA ASN A 585 -31.94 -12.63 -29.30
C ASN A 585 -30.70 -13.02 -30.11
N ALA A 586 -29.51 -12.66 -29.66
CA ALA A 586 -28.26 -13.17 -30.22
C ALA A 586 -27.70 -14.26 -29.30
N SER A 587 -27.71 -15.50 -29.80
CA SER A 587 -27.15 -16.66 -29.11
C SER A 587 -25.66 -16.47 -28.80
N ALA A 588 -25.21 -17.00 -27.65
CA ALA A 588 -23.87 -16.91 -27.08
C ALA A 588 -22.69 -17.30 -28.00
N ASN A 589 -22.94 -17.84 -29.20
CA ASN A 589 -21.92 -18.24 -30.17
C ASN A 589 -21.52 -17.16 -31.19
N GLN A 590 -22.19 -16.00 -31.25
CA GLN A 590 -21.84 -14.93 -32.21
C GLN A 590 -20.91 -13.84 -31.65
N ALA A 591 -20.72 -13.76 -30.33
CA ALA A 591 -19.78 -12.80 -29.73
C ALA A 591 -18.30 -13.20 -29.93
N ALA A 592 -18.01 -14.48 -30.19
CA ALA A 592 -16.66 -15.00 -30.35
C ALA A 592 -16.07 -14.78 -31.76
N SER A 593 -16.88 -14.51 -32.78
CA SER A 593 -16.43 -14.44 -34.18
C SER A 593 -16.27 -13.02 -34.75
N ALA A 594 -16.56 -11.97 -33.98
CA ALA A 594 -16.43 -10.58 -34.44
C ALA A 594 -15.03 -9.96 -34.23
N GLY A 595 -14.07 -10.72 -33.66
CA GLY A 595 -12.75 -10.22 -33.27
C GLY A 595 -11.64 -10.26 -34.34
N ALA A 596 -11.94 -10.57 -35.60
CA ALA A 596 -10.90 -10.86 -36.60
C ALA A 596 -10.76 -9.85 -37.77
N ALA A 597 -11.47 -8.73 -37.77
CA ALA A 597 -11.35 -7.73 -38.84
C ALA A 597 -11.29 -6.30 -38.27
N GLY A 598 -10.07 -5.80 -38.03
CA GLY A 598 -9.85 -4.43 -37.58
C GLY A 598 -8.52 -4.24 -36.84
N ALA A 599 -7.40 -4.63 -37.45
CA ALA A 599 -6.07 -4.25 -36.96
C ALA A 599 -5.74 -2.84 -37.48
N GLY A 600 -6.20 -1.81 -36.77
CA GLY A 600 -5.93 -0.42 -37.10
C GLY A 600 -6.69 0.50 -36.14
N GLU A 601 -5.93 1.23 -35.31
CA GLU A 601 -6.35 2.10 -34.20
C GLU A 601 -6.72 1.37 -32.89
N GLY A 602 -6.10 1.82 -31.79
CA GLY A 602 -5.81 1.00 -30.61
C GLY A 602 -7.00 0.55 -29.76
N VAL A 603 -6.89 -0.66 -29.22
CA VAL A 603 -7.71 -1.22 -28.14
C VAL A 603 -7.47 -0.39 -26.85
N SER A 604 -8.04 0.81 -26.76
CA SER A 604 -7.67 1.83 -25.76
C SER A 604 -8.36 1.67 -24.39
N GLY A 605 -8.57 0.45 -23.91
CA GLY A 605 -9.25 0.24 -22.63
C GLY A 605 -9.18 -1.15 -22.00
N ARG A 606 -8.28 -2.05 -22.42
CA ARG A 606 -8.06 -3.33 -21.73
C ARG A 606 -6.77 -3.26 -20.90
N LEU A 607 -6.78 -3.85 -19.71
CA LEU A 607 -5.59 -4.04 -18.89
C LEU A 607 -4.73 -5.19 -19.41
N GLY A 608 -5.35 -6.23 -19.99
CA GLY A 608 -4.66 -7.41 -20.48
C GLY A 608 -3.95 -8.18 -19.35
N GLY A 609 -2.81 -8.76 -19.68
CA GLY A 609 -1.99 -9.51 -18.72
C GLY A 609 -0.78 -10.16 -19.39
N GLN A 610 -0.01 -10.93 -18.61
CA GLN A 610 1.14 -11.62 -19.14
C GLN A 610 1.36 -13.01 -18.53
N LEU A 611 1.59 -13.98 -19.40
CA LEU A 611 2.06 -15.31 -19.05
C LEU A 611 3.54 -15.44 -19.42
N LEU A 612 4.37 -15.82 -18.45
CA LEU A 612 5.80 -16.07 -18.61
C LEU A 612 6.09 -17.51 -18.20
N PHE A 613 6.65 -18.31 -19.10
CA PHE A 613 6.92 -19.73 -18.83
C PHE A 613 8.42 -20.02 -18.73
N ASN A 614 8.81 -20.80 -17.73
CA ASN A 614 10.15 -21.39 -17.68
C ASN A 614 10.15 -22.70 -18.48
N VAL A 615 10.70 -22.67 -19.70
CA VAL A 615 10.83 -23.84 -20.56
C VAL A 615 12.17 -24.51 -20.22
N SER A 616 12.98 -24.86 -21.21
CA SER A 616 14.29 -25.49 -21.02
C SER A 616 14.94 -25.72 -22.37
N LYS A 617 16.27 -25.74 -22.38
CA LYS A 617 17.09 -26.23 -23.49
C LYS A 617 16.63 -27.60 -24.01
N GLN A 618 16.11 -28.44 -23.12
CA GLN A 618 15.64 -29.80 -23.42
C GLN A 618 14.42 -29.84 -24.35
N ALA A 619 13.67 -28.74 -24.49
CA ALA A 619 12.55 -28.63 -25.43
C ALA A 619 13.02 -28.52 -26.89
N LEU A 620 14.20 -27.95 -27.12
CA LEU A 620 14.76 -27.72 -28.46
C LEU A 620 15.81 -28.77 -28.81
N ASN A 621 16.63 -29.14 -27.84
CA ASN A 621 17.75 -30.05 -28.03
C ASN A 621 17.80 -31.07 -26.88
N PRO A 622 17.08 -32.19 -27.00
CA PRO A 622 16.98 -33.19 -25.95
C PRO A 622 18.33 -33.89 -25.69
N GLY A 623 18.66 -34.08 -24.43
CA GLY A 623 19.82 -34.85 -23.99
C GLY A 623 19.49 -36.33 -23.73
N PRO A 624 20.49 -37.23 -23.84
CA PRO A 624 20.32 -38.62 -23.43
C PRO A 624 19.86 -38.72 -21.97
N GLY A 625 18.89 -39.60 -21.71
CA GLY A 625 18.36 -39.81 -20.36
C GLY A 625 17.37 -38.74 -19.87
N PHE A 626 16.97 -37.78 -20.71
CA PHE A 626 16.01 -36.72 -20.35
C PHE A 626 14.70 -36.81 -21.13
N GLY A 627 14.37 -37.99 -21.67
CA GLY A 627 13.22 -38.16 -22.56
C GLY A 627 11.94 -37.55 -22.00
N ALA A 628 11.53 -37.96 -20.78
CA ALA A 628 10.31 -37.46 -20.14
C ALA A 628 10.31 -35.94 -19.94
N TYR A 629 11.39 -35.40 -19.37
CA TYR A 629 11.52 -33.96 -19.15
C TYR A 629 11.54 -33.16 -20.47
N GLY A 630 12.35 -33.58 -21.44
CA GLY A 630 12.47 -32.94 -22.75
C GLY A 630 11.16 -32.96 -23.54
N THR A 631 10.45 -34.10 -23.59
CA THR A 631 9.17 -34.20 -24.29
C THR A 631 8.09 -33.33 -23.64
N SER A 632 8.03 -33.30 -22.31
CA SER A 632 7.05 -32.47 -21.60
C SER A 632 7.34 -30.97 -21.78
N LYS A 633 8.61 -30.55 -21.75
CA LYS A 633 8.99 -29.15 -22.04
C LYS A 633 8.84 -28.76 -23.52
N ALA A 634 9.00 -29.70 -24.46
CA ALA A 634 8.67 -29.45 -25.86
C ALA A 634 7.17 -29.21 -26.07
N ALA A 635 6.32 -30.00 -25.40
CA ALA A 635 4.88 -29.78 -25.38
C ALA A 635 4.52 -28.43 -24.73
N LEU A 636 5.19 -28.05 -23.64
CA LEU A 636 5.02 -26.73 -23.02
C LEU A 636 5.37 -25.58 -23.99
N LEU A 637 6.45 -25.71 -24.77
CA LEU A 637 6.80 -24.70 -25.77
C LEU A 637 5.73 -24.55 -26.86
N ALA A 638 5.11 -25.65 -27.29
CA ALA A 638 3.97 -25.60 -28.20
C ALA A 638 2.76 -24.89 -27.54
N LEU A 639 2.49 -25.17 -26.27
CA LEU A 639 1.43 -24.52 -25.50
C LEU A 639 1.62 -23.01 -25.38
N VAL A 640 2.85 -22.54 -25.13
CA VAL A 640 3.20 -21.11 -25.10
C VAL A 640 2.78 -20.41 -26.39
N ARG A 641 3.08 -21.04 -27.54
CA ARG A 641 2.71 -20.50 -28.86
C ARG A 641 1.21 -20.49 -29.07
N GLN A 642 0.52 -21.55 -28.65
CA GLN A 642 -0.93 -21.64 -28.74
C GLN A 642 -1.61 -20.50 -27.97
N TYR A 643 -1.21 -20.29 -26.71
CA TYR A 643 -1.74 -19.18 -25.91
C TYR A 643 -1.41 -17.80 -26.49
N ALA A 644 -0.21 -17.62 -27.07
CA ALA A 644 0.13 -16.36 -27.73
C ALA A 644 -0.80 -16.05 -28.91
N LEU A 645 -1.20 -17.08 -29.68
CA LEU A 645 -2.14 -16.95 -30.80
C LEU A 645 -3.56 -16.65 -30.33
N GLU A 646 -4.03 -17.37 -29.31
CA GLU A 646 -5.42 -17.30 -28.84
C GLU A 646 -5.71 -16.05 -28.00
N GLU A 647 -4.77 -15.65 -27.14
CA GLU A 647 -5.00 -14.59 -26.14
C GLU A 647 -4.41 -13.23 -26.56
N GLY A 648 -3.59 -13.18 -27.62
CA GLY A 648 -2.99 -11.94 -28.13
C GLY A 648 -4.02 -10.87 -28.49
N GLY A 649 -5.17 -11.27 -29.04
CA GLY A 649 -6.29 -10.36 -29.34
C GLY A 649 -6.97 -9.76 -28.10
N ALA A 650 -6.78 -10.38 -26.93
CA ALA A 650 -7.22 -9.84 -25.64
C ALA A 650 -6.19 -8.90 -25.00
N GLY A 651 -5.05 -8.66 -25.65
CA GLY A 651 -3.95 -7.87 -25.07
C GLY A 651 -3.11 -8.66 -24.04
N ILE A 652 -3.25 -9.99 -24.02
CA ILE A 652 -2.51 -10.86 -23.11
C ILE A 652 -1.25 -11.36 -23.82
N ARG A 653 -0.08 -11.04 -23.27
CA ARG A 653 1.21 -11.42 -23.85
C ARG A 653 1.69 -12.73 -23.26
N VAL A 654 2.27 -13.58 -24.10
CA VAL A 654 2.69 -14.93 -23.68
C VAL A 654 4.10 -15.18 -24.19
N ASN A 655 5.06 -15.33 -23.30
CA ASN A 655 6.46 -15.53 -23.67
C ASN A 655 7.12 -16.58 -22.78
N ALA A 656 8.30 -17.03 -23.18
CA ALA A 656 9.03 -18.09 -22.50
C ALA A 656 10.53 -17.79 -22.39
N ILE A 657 11.14 -18.34 -21.34
CA ILE A 657 12.60 -18.43 -21.20
C ILE A 657 13.07 -19.85 -21.51
N ASN A 658 14.15 -19.92 -22.28
CA ASN A 658 14.92 -21.11 -22.56
C ASN A 658 16.25 -21.06 -21.81
N ALA A 659 16.28 -21.60 -20.59
CA ALA A 659 17.50 -21.65 -19.77
C ALA A 659 18.24 -22.99 -19.91
N ASP A 660 19.58 -22.96 -19.73
CA ASP A 660 20.43 -24.15 -19.64
C ASP A 660 21.34 -24.07 -18.40
N ARG A 661 21.64 -25.25 -17.82
CA ARG A 661 22.62 -25.47 -16.74
C ARG A 661 22.58 -24.47 -15.57
N ILE A 662 21.41 -24.26 -14.99
CA ILE A 662 21.28 -23.45 -13.76
C ILE A 662 21.35 -24.33 -12.52
N ARG A 663 22.24 -24.03 -11.56
CA ARG A 663 22.28 -24.72 -10.26
C ARG A 663 20.94 -24.57 -9.56
N SER A 664 20.29 -25.68 -9.29
CA SER A 664 18.91 -25.70 -8.80
C SER A 664 18.53 -27.07 -8.26
N GLY A 665 17.30 -27.23 -7.79
CA GLY A 665 16.74 -28.55 -7.49
C GLY A 665 16.71 -29.49 -8.70
N LEU A 666 16.77 -28.97 -9.94
CA LEU A 666 16.78 -29.77 -11.17
C LEU A 666 18.21 -30.15 -11.61
N LEU A 667 19.21 -29.33 -11.30
CA LEU A 667 20.61 -29.60 -11.57
C LEU A 667 21.39 -29.43 -10.26
N THR A 668 21.43 -30.50 -9.49
CA THR A 668 22.07 -30.55 -8.17
C THR A 668 23.59 -30.65 -8.29
N ASP A 669 24.32 -30.29 -7.24
CA ASP A 669 25.78 -30.40 -7.23
C ASP A 669 26.26 -31.84 -7.44
N THR A 670 25.49 -32.84 -7.00
CA THR A 670 25.79 -34.26 -7.28
C THR A 670 25.68 -34.56 -8.77
N MET A 671 24.60 -34.11 -9.43
CA MET A 671 24.46 -34.29 -10.89
C MET A 671 25.53 -33.53 -11.66
N ILE A 672 25.94 -32.34 -11.20
CA ILE A 672 27.02 -31.56 -11.81
C ILE A 672 28.33 -32.34 -11.74
N ARG A 673 28.71 -32.85 -10.55
CA ARG A 673 29.90 -33.68 -10.34
C ARG A 673 29.94 -34.91 -11.24
N GLU A 674 28.84 -35.68 -11.28
CA GLU A 674 28.77 -36.89 -12.08
C GLU A 674 28.90 -36.60 -13.59
N ARG A 675 28.29 -35.50 -14.05
CA ARG A 675 28.24 -35.12 -15.46
C ARG A 675 29.49 -34.43 -15.98
N SER A 676 30.17 -33.67 -15.12
CA SER A 676 31.47 -33.09 -15.44
C SER A 676 32.51 -34.20 -15.53
N ALA A 677 32.53 -35.11 -14.55
CA ALA A 677 33.41 -36.29 -14.54
C ALA A 677 33.19 -37.20 -15.76
N ALA A 678 31.93 -37.51 -16.12
CA ALA A 678 31.60 -38.31 -17.30
C ALA A 678 32.07 -37.66 -18.63
N ARG A 679 32.35 -36.35 -18.64
CA ARG A 679 32.87 -35.62 -19.81
C ARG A 679 34.37 -35.30 -19.69
N GLY A 680 35.03 -35.71 -18.62
CA GLY A 680 36.42 -35.37 -18.35
C GLY A 680 36.66 -33.87 -18.13
N LEU A 681 35.66 -33.14 -17.62
CA LEU A 681 35.70 -31.69 -17.39
C LEU A 681 35.70 -31.38 -15.90
N SER A 682 36.24 -30.22 -15.52
CA SER A 682 35.98 -29.66 -14.19
C SER A 682 34.51 -29.23 -14.09
N GLU A 683 33.98 -29.06 -12.87
CA GLU A 683 32.63 -28.51 -12.70
C GLU A 683 32.50 -27.11 -13.29
N ALA A 684 33.53 -26.26 -13.16
CA ALA A 684 33.54 -24.92 -13.72
C ALA A 684 33.51 -24.95 -15.26
N ASP A 685 34.34 -25.78 -15.89
CA ASP A 685 34.35 -25.92 -17.36
C ASP A 685 33.05 -26.55 -17.87
N TYR A 686 32.44 -27.44 -17.08
CA TYR A 686 31.14 -28.02 -17.42
C TYR A 686 30.03 -26.96 -17.35
N MET A 687 29.98 -26.16 -16.28
CA MET A 687 28.94 -25.14 -16.11
C MET A 687 29.13 -23.94 -17.05
N GLY A 688 30.38 -23.59 -17.36
CA GLY A 688 30.76 -22.58 -18.35
C GLY A 688 30.96 -23.10 -19.77
N GLY A 689 30.57 -24.34 -20.05
CA GLY A 689 30.74 -25.01 -21.36
C GLY A 689 29.79 -24.49 -22.44
N ASN A 690 29.83 -23.18 -22.68
CA ASN A 690 29.04 -22.39 -23.62
C ASN A 690 29.95 -21.36 -24.33
N LEU A 691 29.43 -20.63 -25.33
CA LEU A 691 30.25 -19.72 -26.15
C LEU A 691 30.82 -18.53 -25.37
N LEU A 692 30.16 -18.10 -24.29
CA LEU A 692 30.65 -17.01 -23.44
C LEU A 692 31.67 -17.47 -22.39
N GLY A 693 31.83 -18.79 -22.20
CA GLY A 693 32.78 -19.34 -21.24
C GLY A 693 32.40 -19.08 -19.77
N SER A 694 31.12 -18.80 -19.49
CA SER A 694 30.65 -18.35 -18.17
C SER A 694 29.47 -19.18 -17.67
N GLU A 695 29.46 -19.50 -16.37
CA GLU A 695 28.29 -20.14 -15.74
C GLU A 695 27.08 -19.20 -15.75
N VAL A 696 25.92 -19.75 -16.14
CA VAL A 696 24.64 -19.04 -16.13
C VAL A 696 23.94 -19.25 -14.79
N ARG A 697 23.46 -18.18 -14.18
CA ARG A 697 22.90 -18.16 -12.82
C ARG A 697 21.39 -17.97 -12.82
N ALA A 698 20.78 -18.18 -11.67
CA ALA A 698 19.36 -17.95 -11.45
C ALA A 698 18.98 -16.48 -11.66
N GLU A 699 19.89 -15.56 -11.29
CA GLU A 699 19.74 -14.12 -11.47
C GLU A 699 19.69 -13.73 -12.95
N ASP A 700 20.49 -14.36 -13.81
CA ASP A 700 20.48 -14.08 -15.26
C ASP A 700 19.12 -14.46 -15.89
N VAL A 701 18.53 -15.57 -15.43
CA VAL A 701 17.19 -16.00 -15.85
C VAL A 701 16.11 -15.05 -15.31
N ALA A 702 16.25 -14.60 -14.06
CA ALA A 702 15.35 -13.63 -13.44
C ALA A 702 15.34 -12.29 -14.19
N GLU A 703 16.51 -11.78 -14.57
CA GLU A 703 16.65 -10.56 -15.38
C GLU A 703 15.96 -10.70 -16.74
N ALA A 704 16.08 -11.86 -17.38
CA ALA A 704 15.41 -12.14 -18.65
C ALA A 704 13.88 -12.16 -18.53
N PHE A 705 13.33 -12.72 -17.44
CA PHE A 705 11.89 -12.63 -17.16
C PHE A 705 11.43 -11.18 -16.96
N VAL A 706 12.19 -10.38 -16.20
CA VAL A 706 11.91 -8.95 -16.01
C VAL A 706 11.99 -8.18 -17.34
N ALA A 707 12.94 -8.51 -18.20
CA ALA A 707 13.05 -7.91 -19.53
C ALA A 707 11.81 -8.22 -20.37
N LEU A 708 11.41 -9.50 -20.50
CA LEU A 708 10.18 -9.90 -21.20
C LEU A 708 8.92 -9.26 -20.60
N ALA A 709 8.90 -9.06 -19.27
CA ALA A 709 7.80 -8.36 -18.60
C ALA A 709 7.61 -6.93 -19.12
N ARG A 710 8.70 -6.24 -19.45
CA ARG A 710 8.71 -4.84 -19.90
C ARG A 710 8.52 -4.67 -21.41
N LEU A 711 8.65 -5.74 -22.20
CA LEU A 711 8.52 -5.68 -23.66
C LEU A 711 7.04 -5.72 -24.09
N GLU A 712 6.38 -4.56 -24.07
CA GLU A 712 4.94 -4.40 -24.37
C GLU A 712 4.51 -4.84 -25.78
N ARG A 713 5.44 -4.93 -26.74
CA ARG A 713 5.18 -5.35 -28.13
C ARG A 713 5.68 -6.76 -28.45
N THR A 714 5.94 -7.58 -27.43
CA THR A 714 6.49 -8.93 -27.58
C THR A 714 5.54 -9.99 -27.02
N THR A 715 5.10 -10.91 -27.88
CA THR A 715 4.33 -12.12 -27.55
C THR A 715 4.78 -13.28 -28.45
N GLY A 716 4.66 -14.52 -27.99
CA GLY A 716 5.14 -15.72 -28.66
C GLY A 716 6.66 -15.92 -28.65
N ALA A 717 7.41 -15.09 -27.90
CA ALA A 717 8.86 -15.13 -27.91
C ALA A 717 9.42 -16.25 -27.00
N LEU A 718 10.53 -16.83 -27.44
CA LEU A 718 11.38 -17.71 -26.63
C LEU A 718 12.76 -17.06 -26.50
N LEU A 719 13.07 -16.53 -25.32
CA LEU A 719 14.35 -15.87 -25.05
C LEU A 719 15.32 -16.87 -24.40
N THR A 720 16.48 -17.05 -25.02
CA THR A 720 17.51 -17.99 -24.57
C THR A 720 18.45 -17.35 -23.55
N VAL A 721 18.72 -18.07 -22.46
CA VAL A 721 19.61 -17.70 -21.36
C VAL A 721 20.50 -18.90 -21.03
N ASP A 722 21.55 -19.11 -21.84
CA ASP A 722 22.39 -20.33 -21.78
C ASP A 722 23.89 -20.08 -22.06
N GLY A 723 24.31 -18.82 -22.16
CA GLY A 723 25.68 -18.44 -22.51
C GLY A 723 26.09 -18.78 -23.96
N GLY A 724 25.13 -19.07 -24.83
CA GLY A 724 25.35 -19.43 -26.24
C GLY A 724 25.55 -20.93 -26.46
N ASN A 725 24.63 -21.78 -25.98
CA ASN A 725 24.69 -23.20 -26.29
C ASN A 725 24.34 -23.44 -27.76
N VAL A 726 25.36 -23.65 -28.60
CA VAL A 726 25.24 -23.80 -30.07
C VAL A 726 24.19 -24.82 -30.48
N ALA A 727 24.10 -25.93 -29.75
CA ALA A 727 23.18 -27.01 -30.09
C ALA A 727 21.73 -26.70 -29.71
N ALA A 728 21.46 -25.64 -28.94
CA ALA A 728 20.14 -25.22 -28.50
C ALA A 728 19.71 -23.85 -29.04
N MET A 729 20.50 -23.26 -29.95
CA MET A 729 20.17 -21.99 -30.59
C MET A 729 18.83 -22.09 -31.32
N VAL A 730 17.93 -21.17 -31.00
CA VAL A 730 16.65 -21.01 -31.70
C VAL A 730 16.94 -20.51 -33.11
N ARG A 731 16.41 -21.20 -34.13
CA ARG A 731 16.56 -20.85 -35.55
C ARG A 731 15.21 -20.58 -36.18
#